data_AF-A0A226DEJ5-F1
#
_entry.id   AF-A0A226DEJ5-F1
#
_cell.length_a   1.000
_cell.length_b   1.000
_cell.length_c   1.000
_cell.angle_alpha   90.00
_cell.angle_beta   90.00
_cell.angle_gamma   90.00
#
_symmetry.space_group_name_H-M   'P 1'
#
loop_
_entity.id
_entity.type
_entity.pdbx_description
1 polymer ?
#
loop_
_entity_poly.entity_id
_entity_poly.type
_entity_poly.pdbx_seq_one_letter_code
_entity_poly.pdbx_strand_id
1 'polypeptide(L)'
;MAEFSFSLLFLLLAQFLKTLSQRNTSIEPNCLTTRDITRVKISDYISLFENCTTMVFVQDKFCWGTDSSTKGPIILLLFDTTISLVTGEMLQKQLSIARRRNPSQHCWATITILPETAGSSQRVKDFSFMNLPAFIDNTWRSHYFILITRFINEWPFLPLYDFNNIGLTELILVDVTIENISLLRFQYYNIYHKRNPGISRMHNREALYNMSCKPPDCFNQVVQLGVNISRQGKYFWTMEGTRYLSKAILFDLVDKISVHSSLYSRHAYQHIAEVTSFNQFLAILILQDVFTHGFSVKTPYHYLNHMLQLQRFRSRGFGFVMFDVEKYSFVSCHGVGQNSGMLDSLSSPFDRTIWISMCVAFFAVVLIIIAVHGGYISDALLFVWGTSFENAVSLSFLETRFRLKGYGILGIYTVVIVWSILVGTITTNWYKTLFTMEMIVPMVYKSPWTVLMDVEGIRILLPFSFVLGSALDRKPHDYFRFKYFYLGILRHCQRMRDSHTENNYNDRKTAIDLIKRLAPHFWINGTFSRQGDVNDPPYDKSALRDYPIQPIEYNELDSYGVVKNLKTCDKVALMDTKENIEAITNFLNDQQHQVRYVKGDGDSYFTDRRSKYRGWAIPPTRSSYVEERLKTFTSSGIMSHWKSVYYMWKPRKLLGYYANWTGPIGEAISQLDFSSKVTTGFYVYGIGATISTLVMLVEIVKHKHYLKYIFCLDYLEANFEKVISKLSRYVQ
;
A
#
# COMPACT_ATOMS: atom_id res chain seq x y z
N MET A 1 -2.38 -29.14 -33.27
CA MET A 1 -3.56 -29.96 -33.68
C MET A 1 -4.73 -29.91 -32.68
N ALA A 2 -4.52 -29.57 -31.40
CA ALA A 2 -5.60 -29.40 -30.41
C ALA A 2 -6.33 -28.03 -30.48
N GLU A 3 -5.72 -26.99 -31.06
CA GLU A 3 -6.33 -25.66 -31.15
C GLU A 3 -7.35 -25.51 -32.31
N PHE A 4 -7.32 -26.40 -33.31
CA PHE A 4 -8.24 -26.32 -34.45
C PHE A 4 -9.63 -26.91 -34.14
N SER A 5 -9.75 -27.75 -33.10
CA SER A 5 -11.01 -28.40 -32.72
C SER A 5 -11.93 -27.48 -31.90
N PHE A 6 -11.37 -26.53 -31.14
CA PHE A 6 -12.16 -25.60 -30.32
C PHE A 6 -12.89 -24.52 -31.14
N SER A 7 -12.28 -24.05 -32.24
CA SER A 7 -12.89 -23.04 -33.12
C SER A 7 -14.08 -23.58 -33.92
N LEU A 8 -14.05 -24.86 -34.30
CA LEU A 8 -15.16 -25.51 -35.03
C LEU A 8 -16.37 -25.75 -34.11
N LEU A 9 -16.13 -26.10 -32.84
CA LEU A 9 -17.18 -26.27 -31.83
C LEU A 9 -17.90 -24.94 -31.54
N PHE A 10 -17.16 -23.83 -31.48
CA PHE A 10 -17.75 -22.49 -31.26
C PHE A 10 -18.58 -21.99 -32.45
N LEU A 11 -18.15 -22.30 -33.67
CA LEU A 11 -18.91 -21.97 -34.90
C LEU A 11 -20.21 -22.78 -35.00
N LEU A 12 -20.19 -24.06 -34.62
CA LEU A 12 -21.39 -24.90 -34.57
C LEU A 12 -22.35 -24.47 -33.45
N LEU A 13 -21.84 -24.10 -32.26
CA LEU A 13 -22.68 -23.58 -31.17
C LEU A 13 -23.32 -22.23 -31.52
N ALA A 14 -22.58 -21.35 -32.20
CA ALA A 14 -23.09 -20.07 -32.66
C ALA A 14 -24.17 -20.22 -33.74
N GLN A 15 -24.07 -21.22 -34.63
CA GLN A 15 -25.13 -21.54 -35.59
C GLN A 15 -26.35 -22.19 -34.93
N PHE A 16 -26.14 -23.06 -33.92
CA PHE A 16 -27.24 -23.72 -33.18
C PHE A 16 -28.04 -22.74 -32.31
N LEU A 17 -27.38 -21.73 -31.74
CA LEU A 17 -28.05 -20.64 -31.02
C LEU A 17 -28.81 -19.69 -31.97
N LYS A 18 -28.34 -19.55 -33.22
CA LYS A 18 -29.02 -18.74 -34.24
C LYS A 18 -30.29 -19.40 -34.76
N THR A 19 -30.34 -20.73 -34.81
CA THR A 19 -31.54 -21.50 -35.21
C THR A 19 -32.55 -21.66 -34.08
N LEU A 20 -32.14 -21.66 -32.80
CA LEU A 20 -33.06 -21.62 -31.66
C LEU A 20 -33.70 -20.24 -31.43
N SER A 21 -33.17 -19.18 -32.07
CA SER A 21 -33.73 -17.82 -32.01
C SER A 21 -34.81 -17.56 -33.08
N GLN A 22 -35.38 -18.61 -33.69
CA GLN A 22 -36.39 -18.47 -34.72
C GLN A 22 -37.79 -18.88 -34.22
N ARG A 23 -38.53 -17.84 -33.80
CA ARG A 23 -39.98 -17.68 -33.99
C ARG A 23 -40.89 -18.60 -33.16
N ASN A 24 -41.02 -18.26 -31.88
CA ASN A 24 -42.34 -18.28 -31.23
C ASN A 24 -42.95 -16.88 -31.40
N THR A 25 -43.86 -16.72 -32.36
CA THR A 25 -44.81 -15.61 -32.35
C THR A 25 -45.74 -15.84 -31.17
N SER A 26 -45.36 -15.33 -30.00
CA SER A 26 -46.27 -15.27 -28.86
C SER A 26 -47.43 -14.38 -29.26
N ILE A 27 -48.64 -14.93 -29.15
CA ILE A 27 -49.89 -14.18 -29.18
C ILE A 27 -49.70 -12.94 -28.29
N GLU A 28 -49.75 -11.75 -28.89
CA GLU A 28 -49.70 -10.49 -28.17
C GLU A 28 -50.81 -10.52 -27.12
N PRO A 29 -50.47 -10.58 -25.82
CA PRO A 29 -51.48 -10.52 -24.79
C PRO A 29 -52.14 -9.14 -24.88
N ASN A 30 -53.46 -9.10 -25.05
CA ASN A 30 -54.27 -7.89 -25.08
C ASN A 30 -53.78 -6.91 -24.01
N CYS A 31 -53.12 -5.86 -24.47
CA CYS A 31 -52.52 -4.89 -23.58
C CYS A 31 -53.62 -3.99 -23.02
N LEU A 32 -53.96 -4.19 -21.76
CA LEU A 32 -54.81 -3.26 -21.01
C LEU A 32 -53.99 -1.98 -20.81
N THR A 33 -54.12 -1.07 -21.76
CA THR A 33 -53.60 0.28 -21.67
C THR A 33 -54.35 0.99 -20.55
N THR A 34 -53.74 1.09 -19.38
CA THR A 34 -54.14 2.07 -18.37
C THR A 34 -54.00 3.45 -19.03
N ARG A 35 -55.13 4.00 -19.50
CA ARG A 35 -55.28 5.26 -20.27
C ARG A 35 -54.53 6.46 -19.70
N ASP A 36 -54.21 6.36 -18.43
CA ASP A 36 -53.62 7.37 -17.59
C ASP A 36 -52.08 7.38 -17.68
N ILE A 37 -51.45 6.21 -17.82
CA ILE A 37 -50.00 6.08 -18.03
C ILE A 37 -49.61 6.53 -19.44
N THR A 38 -50.50 6.35 -20.42
CA THR A 38 -50.29 6.82 -21.81
C THR A 38 -50.25 8.34 -21.98
N ARG A 39 -50.69 9.12 -20.98
CA ARG A 39 -50.60 10.61 -21.04
C ARG A 39 -49.17 11.10 -20.88
N VAL A 40 -48.35 10.40 -20.11
CA VAL A 40 -46.95 10.72 -19.93
C VAL A 40 -46.14 9.94 -20.95
N LYS A 41 -45.42 10.64 -21.83
CA LYS A 41 -44.45 10.01 -22.72
C LYS A 41 -43.25 9.51 -21.91
N ILE A 42 -43.39 8.34 -21.28
CA ILE A 42 -42.32 7.69 -20.49
C ILE A 42 -41.08 7.48 -21.37
N SER A 43 -41.26 7.28 -22.68
CA SER A 43 -40.19 7.28 -23.70
C SER A 43 -39.28 8.51 -23.60
N ASP A 44 -39.84 9.69 -23.36
CA ASP A 44 -39.09 10.94 -23.33
C ASP A 44 -38.24 11.02 -22.05
N TYR A 45 -38.75 10.52 -20.91
CA TYR A 45 -37.99 10.40 -19.67
C TYR A 45 -36.90 9.33 -19.75
N ILE A 46 -37.13 8.23 -20.48
CA ILE A 46 -36.10 7.22 -20.71
C ILE A 46 -35.02 7.75 -21.64
N SER A 47 -35.40 8.54 -22.66
CA SER A 47 -34.46 9.13 -23.60
C SER A 47 -33.43 10.04 -22.93
N LEU A 48 -33.79 10.64 -21.79
CA LEU A 48 -32.88 11.40 -20.92
C LEU A 48 -31.66 10.58 -20.48
N PHE A 49 -31.85 9.28 -20.28
CA PHE A 49 -30.86 8.33 -19.79
C PHE A 49 -30.38 7.38 -20.89
N GLU A 50 -30.40 7.82 -22.16
CA GLU A 50 -29.96 7.02 -23.31
C GLU A 50 -28.52 6.48 -23.18
N ASN A 51 -27.67 7.16 -22.40
CA ASN A 51 -26.29 6.76 -22.12
C ASN A 51 -26.15 5.85 -20.88
N CYS A 52 -27.22 5.66 -20.10
CA CYS A 52 -27.24 4.79 -18.94
C CYS A 52 -27.61 3.34 -19.33
N THR A 53 -27.42 2.40 -18.41
CA THR A 53 -28.21 1.16 -18.42
C THR A 53 -29.48 1.42 -17.63
N THR A 54 -30.63 1.23 -18.27
CA THR A 54 -31.93 1.58 -17.67
C THR A 54 -32.67 0.32 -17.26
N MET A 55 -33.05 0.24 -15.99
CA MET A 55 -33.92 -0.82 -15.47
C MET A 55 -35.30 -0.22 -15.26
N VAL A 56 -36.34 -0.85 -15.81
CA VAL A 56 -37.72 -0.38 -15.69
C VAL A 56 -38.52 -1.40 -14.91
N PHE A 57 -38.98 -1.01 -13.73
CA PHE A 57 -39.81 -1.80 -12.83
C PHE A 57 -41.28 -1.45 -13.02
N VAL A 58 -42.08 -2.47 -13.31
CA VAL A 58 -43.51 -2.35 -13.61
C VAL A 58 -44.28 -3.47 -12.92
N GLN A 59 -45.46 -3.17 -12.37
CA GLN A 59 -46.26 -4.15 -11.63
C GLN A 59 -46.98 -5.16 -12.53
N ASP A 60 -47.42 -4.71 -13.71
CA ASP A 60 -48.17 -5.53 -14.66
C ASP A 60 -47.49 -5.55 -16.04
N LYS A 61 -48.14 -6.20 -17.02
CA LYS A 61 -47.70 -6.23 -18.42
C LYS A 61 -47.64 -4.80 -18.99
N PHE A 62 -46.49 -4.17 -18.85
CA PHE A 62 -46.18 -2.89 -19.47
C PHE A 62 -45.93 -3.08 -20.95
N CYS A 63 -46.70 -2.38 -21.79
CA CYS A 63 -46.44 -2.34 -23.21
C CYS A 63 -45.78 -1.02 -23.55
N TRP A 64 -44.65 -1.12 -24.23
CA TRP A 64 -44.10 -0.01 -24.97
C TRP A 64 -45.11 0.37 -26.05
N GLY A 65 -45.39 1.67 -26.22
CA GLY A 65 -46.06 2.12 -27.43
C GLY A 65 -45.27 1.69 -28.67
N THR A 66 -45.81 1.95 -29.87
CA THR A 66 -45.14 1.63 -31.15
C THR A 66 -43.72 2.18 -31.26
N ASP A 67 -43.40 3.22 -30.49
CA ASP A 67 -42.09 3.85 -30.41
C ASP A 67 -41.22 3.23 -29.29
N SER A 68 -40.89 1.95 -29.42
CA SER A 68 -39.88 1.35 -28.53
C SER A 68 -38.56 2.10 -28.72
N SER A 69 -38.06 2.76 -27.68
CA SER A 69 -36.77 3.45 -27.75
C SER A 69 -35.66 2.47 -28.10
N THR A 70 -35.04 2.65 -29.26
CA THR A 70 -33.83 1.90 -29.66
C THR A 70 -32.59 2.36 -28.91
N LYS A 71 -32.74 3.32 -27.99
CA LYS A 71 -31.62 3.99 -27.33
C LYS A 71 -31.30 3.34 -25.98
N GLY A 72 -30.26 2.52 -25.98
CA GLY A 72 -29.63 1.96 -24.78
C GLY A 72 -30.20 0.61 -24.34
N PRO A 73 -29.45 -0.13 -23.50
CA PRO A 73 -29.94 -1.38 -22.94
C PRO A 73 -31.02 -1.08 -21.89
N ILE A 74 -32.25 -1.54 -22.16
CA ILE A 74 -33.38 -1.48 -21.24
C ILE A 74 -33.64 -2.87 -20.68
N ILE A 75 -33.59 -3.00 -19.35
CA ILE A 75 -33.92 -4.22 -18.63
C ILE A 75 -35.31 -4.04 -18.04
N LEU A 76 -36.29 -4.76 -18.56
CA LEU A 76 -37.66 -4.76 -18.03
C LEU A 76 -37.75 -5.77 -16.88
N LEU A 77 -38.26 -5.33 -15.74
CA LEU A 77 -38.41 -6.13 -14.54
C LEU A 77 -39.85 -6.06 -14.05
N LEU A 78 -40.47 -7.22 -13.90
CA LEU A 78 -41.82 -7.34 -13.36
C LEU A 78 -41.75 -7.29 -11.82
N PHE A 79 -42.55 -6.42 -11.23
CA PHE A 79 -42.66 -6.23 -9.80
C PHE A 79 -43.66 -7.23 -9.24
N ASP A 80 -43.14 -8.25 -8.57
CA ASP A 80 -43.95 -9.20 -7.82
C ASP A 80 -43.75 -8.97 -6.32
N THR A 81 -44.71 -8.29 -5.68
CA THR A 81 -44.72 -8.08 -4.22
C THR A 81 -44.72 -9.37 -3.41
N THR A 82 -45.11 -10.50 -4.01
CA THR A 82 -45.19 -11.80 -3.35
C THR A 82 -43.86 -12.54 -3.36
N ILE A 83 -42.99 -12.25 -4.34
CA ILE A 83 -41.65 -12.81 -4.40
C ILE A 83 -40.75 -11.93 -3.53
N SER A 84 -40.32 -12.50 -2.39
CA SER A 84 -39.17 -11.99 -1.66
C SER A 84 -37.96 -11.99 -2.61
N LEU A 85 -37.66 -10.83 -3.22
CA LEU A 85 -36.59 -10.58 -4.19
C LEU A 85 -35.19 -10.73 -3.54
N VAL A 86 -34.87 -11.94 -3.05
CA VAL A 86 -33.50 -12.45 -2.86
C VAL A 86 -33.02 -13.10 -4.18
N THR A 87 -33.57 -12.67 -5.30
CA THR A 87 -33.36 -13.27 -6.61
C THR A 87 -32.16 -12.63 -7.31
N GLY A 88 -30.97 -13.18 -7.04
CA GLY A 88 -29.81 -13.07 -7.92
C GLY A 88 -28.54 -12.51 -7.28
N GLU A 89 -27.38 -13.02 -7.70
CA GLU A 89 -26.10 -12.34 -7.48
C GLU A 89 -26.13 -10.94 -8.13
N MET A 90 -25.41 -9.96 -7.55
CA MET A 90 -25.35 -8.60 -8.11
C MET A 90 -25.00 -8.61 -9.62
N LEU A 91 -25.93 -8.12 -10.46
CA LEU A 91 -25.77 -8.10 -11.93
C LEU A 91 -24.51 -7.37 -12.36
N GLN A 92 -24.01 -6.42 -11.56
CA GLN A 92 -22.74 -5.74 -11.79
C GLN A 92 -21.59 -6.70 -12.13
N LYS A 93 -21.51 -7.87 -11.48
CA LYS A 93 -20.41 -8.82 -11.71
C LYS A 93 -20.57 -9.58 -13.04
N GLN A 94 -21.80 -9.75 -13.50
CA GLN A 94 -22.13 -10.51 -14.71
C GLN A 94 -22.13 -9.61 -15.95
N LEU A 95 -22.57 -8.36 -15.78
CA LEU A 95 -22.44 -7.31 -16.78
C LEU A 95 -21.01 -6.80 -16.73
N SER A 96 -20.07 -7.61 -17.24
CA SER A 96 -18.75 -7.12 -17.61
C SER A 96 -18.94 -5.82 -18.37
N ILE A 97 -18.31 -4.75 -17.89
CA ILE A 97 -18.38 -3.42 -18.50
C ILE A 97 -17.66 -3.56 -19.84
N ALA A 98 -18.36 -4.10 -20.83
CA ALA A 98 -17.92 -4.10 -22.21
C ALA A 98 -17.59 -2.64 -22.50
N ARG A 99 -16.32 -2.38 -22.78
CA ARG A 99 -15.77 -1.02 -22.97
C ARG A 99 -16.64 -0.33 -24.03
N ARG A 100 -17.57 0.52 -23.58
CA ARG A 100 -18.47 1.21 -24.49
C ARG A 100 -17.60 2.10 -25.38
N ARG A 101 -17.87 2.11 -26.69
CA ARG A 101 -17.17 2.99 -27.64
C ARG A 101 -17.51 4.47 -27.43
N ASN A 102 -18.55 4.76 -26.63
CA ASN A 102 -18.96 6.12 -26.31
C ASN A 102 -18.04 6.71 -25.22
N PRO A 103 -17.45 7.90 -25.43
CA PRO A 103 -16.64 8.59 -24.41
C PRO A 103 -17.45 9.09 -23.19
N SER A 104 -18.78 9.05 -23.23
CA SER A 104 -19.61 9.49 -22.09
C SER A 104 -19.42 8.58 -20.86
N GLN A 105 -19.46 9.19 -19.67
CA GLN A 105 -19.39 8.44 -18.42
C GLN A 105 -20.63 7.56 -18.28
N HIS A 106 -20.42 6.26 -18.09
CA HIS A 106 -21.50 5.31 -17.87
C HIS A 106 -22.27 5.64 -16.58
N CYS A 107 -23.60 5.48 -16.64
CA CYS A 107 -24.52 5.67 -15.53
C CYS A 107 -25.55 4.53 -15.47
N TRP A 108 -26.26 4.47 -14.35
CA TRP A 108 -27.39 3.58 -14.17
C TRP A 108 -28.65 4.39 -13.89
N ALA A 109 -29.76 3.99 -14.51
CA ALA A 109 -31.06 4.57 -14.25
C ALA A 109 -32.02 3.46 -13.84
N THR A 110 -32.70 3.62 -12.71
CA THR A 110 -33.75 2.73 -12.25
C THR A 110 -35.06 3.48 -12.28
N ILE A 111 -35.97 3.10 -13.16
CA ILE A 111 -37.27 3.74 -13.32
C ILE A 111 -38.32 2.81 -12.71
N THR A 112 -39.04 3.31 -11.72
CA THR A 112 -40.14 2.58 -11.09
C THR A 112 -41.44 3.32 -11.34
N ILE A 113 -42.40 2.61 -11.92
CA ILE A 113 -43.75 3.12 -12.18
C ILE A 113 -44.66 2.52 -11.11
N LEU A 114 -45.15 3.36 -10.18
CA LEU A 114 -46.03 2.89 -9.11
C LEU A 114 -47.49 2.82 -9.58
N PRO A 115 -48.26 1.82 -9.12
CA PRO A 115 -49.69 1.74 -9.40
C PRO A 115 -50.44 2.94 -8.84
N GLU A 116 -51.42 3.42 -9.59
CA GLU A 116 -52.24 4.57 -9.22
C GLU A 116 -53.30 4.22 -8.14
N THR A 117 -53.59 2.93 -7.92
CA THR A 117 -54.69 2.44 -7.09
C THR A 117 -54.31 2.07 -5.65
N ALA A 118 -53.04 2.17 -5.27
CA ALA A 118 -52.57 1.76 -3.95
C ALA A 118 -52.99 2.78 -2.85
N GLY A 119 -53.96 2.40 -2.00
CA GLY A 119 -54.36 3.18 -0.83
C GLY A 119 -53.23 3.39 0.19
N SER A 120 -53.41 4.33 1.13
CA SER A 120 -52.35 4.80 2.07
C SER A 120 -51.61 3.72 2.85
N SER A 121 -52.26 2.60 3.15
CA SER A 121 -51.68 1.47 3.90
C SER A 121 -50.73 0.60 3.05
N GLN A 122 -50.99 0.47 1.74
CA GLN A 122 -50.12 -0.32 0.84
C GLN A 122 -48.79 0.40 0.54
N ARG A 123 -48.79 1.75 0.66
CA ARG A 123 -47.63 2.60 0.37
C ARG A 123 -46.36 2.25 1.14
N VAL A 124 -46.48 1.90 2.42
CA VAL A 124 -45.31 1.56 3.25
C VAL A 124 -44.65 0.28 2.74
N LYS A 125 -45.46 -0.69 2.28
CA LYS A 125 -44.95 -1.92 1.65
C LYS A 125 -44.33 -1.63 0.30
N ASP A 126 -44.93 -0.74 -0.48
CA ASP A 126 -44.37 -0.34 -1.76
C ASP A 126 -42.99 0.29 -1.54
N PHE A 127 -42.81 1.26 -0.64
CA PHE A 127 -41.49 1.88 -0.39
C PHE A 127 -40.39 0.96 0.12
N SER A 128 -40.73 -0.23 0.64
CA SER A 128 -39.72 -1.25 0.91
C SER A 128 -38.92 -1.64 -0.34
N PHE A 129 -39.41 -1.35 -1.55
CA PHE A 129 -38.66 -1.52 -2.80
C PHE A 129 -37.37 -0.71 -2.83
N MET A 130 -37.31 0.47 -2.19
CA MET A 130 -36.08 1.28 -2.17
C MET A 130 -34.98 0.59 -1.36
N ASN A 131 -35.37 -0.29 -0.44
CA ASN A 131 -34.47 -1.13 0.34
C ASN A 131 -34.20 -2.49 -0.29
N LEU A 132 -34.96 -2.88 -1.33
CA LEU A 132 -34.64 -4.10 -2.06
C LEU A 132 -33.25 -3.94 -2.65
N PRO A 133 -32.42 -5.00 -2.63
CA PRO A 133 -31.10 -4.95 -3.22
C PRO A 133 -31.27 -4.61 -4.70
N ALA A 134 -31.05 -3.35 -5.05
CA ALA A 134 -30.92 -2.98 -6.44
C ALA A 134 -29.85 -3.90 -7.02
N PHE A 135 -30.05 -4.39 -8.23
CA PHE A 135 -29.03 -5.20 -8.92
C PHE A 135 -27.68 -4.45 -9.11
N ILE A 136 -27.67 -3.17 -8.74
CA ILE A 136 -26.57 -2.23 -8.72
C ILE A 136 -26.23 -1.93 -7.26
N ASP A 137 -24.94 -2.04 -6.92
CA ASP A 137 -24.43 -1.61 -5.62
C ASP A 137 -24.75 -0.12 -5.38
N ASN A 138 -25.27 0.24 -4.21
CA ASN A 138 -25.62 1.63 -3.86
C ASN A 138 -24.40 2.56 -3.79
N THR A 139 -23.21 2.02 -4.05
CA THR A 139 -21.94 2.72 -4.09
C THR A 139 -21.47 3.05 -5.49
N TRP A 140 -22.28 2.76 -6.51
CA TRP A 140 -22.00 3.17 -7.88
C TRP A 140 -22.12 4.68 -8.05
N ARG A 141 -21.13 5.24 -8.75
CA ARG A 141 -21.20 6.64 -9.19
C ARG A 141 -22.27 6.76 -10.27
N SER A 142 -23.02 7.86 -10.25
CA SER A 142 -24.04 8.19 -11.27
C SER A 142 -25.16 7.15 -11.38
N HIS A 143 -25.75 6.78 -10.24
CA HIS A 143 -26.97 5.97 -10.19
C HIS A 143 -28.17 6.89 -9.92
N TYR A 144 -29.16 6.85 -10.81
CA TYR A 144 -30.39 7.62 -10.71
C TYR A 144 -31.55 6.68 -10.42
N PHE A 145 -32.38 7.02 -9.44
CA PHE A 145 -33.63 6.35 -9.13
C PHE A 145 -34.79 7.29 -9.47
N ILE A 146 -35.52 6.95 -10.52
CA ILE A 146 -36.62 7.75 -11.06
C ILE A 146 -37.93 7.10 -10.62
N LEU A 147 -38.69 7.81 -9.79
CA LEU A 147 -39.99 7.38 -9.32
C LEU A 147 -41.09 8.13 -10.08
N ILE A 148 -41.84 7.40 -10.89
CA ILE A 148 -42.97 7.93 -11.65
C ILE A 148 -44.25 7.67 -10.82
N THR A 149 -44.90 8.73 -10.36
CA THR A 149 -46.06 8.61 -9.44
C THR A 149 -46.98 9.84 -9.50
N ARG A 150 -48.26 9.65 -9.09
CA ARG A 150 -49.24 10.72 -8.86
C ARG A 150 -49.11 11.40 -7.52
N PHE A 151 -48.46 10.75 -6.56
CA PHE A 151 -48.54 11.12 -5.14
C PHE A 151 -47.35 11.94 -4.65
N ILE A 152 -46.77 12.77 -5.52
CA ILE A 152 -45.57 13.55 -5.20
C ILE A 152 -45.81 14.52 -4.04
N ASN A 153 -46.98 15.14 -3.98
CA ASN A 153 -47.32 16.10 -2.91
C ASN A 153 -47.41 15.45 -1.52
N GLU A 154 -47.58 14.13 -1.44
CA GLU A 154 -47.64 13.37 -0.19
C GLU A 154 -46.27 12.79 0.23
N TRP A 155 -45.23 12.94 -0.61
CA TRP A 155 -43.85 12.53 -0.35
C TRP A 155 -43.20 13.08 0.93
N PRO A 156 -43.38 14.36 1.33
CA PRO A 156 -42.62 14.95 2.44
C PRO A 156 -42.93 14.36 3.81
N PHE A 157 -43.80 13.34 3.90
CA PHE A 157 -44.19 12.64 5.12
C PHE A 157 -43.57 11.25 5.28
N LEU A 158 -42.87 10.72 4.29
CA LEU A 158 -42.18 9.44 4.45
C LEU A 158 -41.05 9.60 5.48
N PRO A 159 -41.01 8.76 6.53
CA PRO A 159 -40.00 8.87 7.56
C PRO A 159 -38.61 8.71 6.94
N LEU A 160 -37.81 9.78 7.03
CA LEU A 160 -36.41 9.91 6.60
C LEU A 160 -35.46 8.80 7.10
N TYR A 161 -35.94 7.88 7.93
CA TYR A 161 -35.16 6.87 8.63
C TYR A 161 -34.60 5.78 7.70
N ASP A 162 -35.18 5.55 6.52
CA ASP A 162 -34.77 4.46 5.63
C ASP A 162 -33.81 4.85 4.51
N PHE A 163 -33.57 6.16 4.30
CA PHE A 163 -32.71 6.63 3.22
C PHE A 163 -31.21 6.44 3.45
N ASN A 164 -30.81 5.93 4.63
CA ASN A 164 -29.42 5.56 4.90
C ASN A 164 -28.92 4.49 3.90
N ASN A 165 -29.82 3.72 3.29
CA ASN A 165 -29.49 2.68 2.32
C ASN A 165 -29.34 3.18 0.88
N ILE A 166 -29.75 4.41 0.57
CA ILE A 166 -29.73 4.94 -0.81
C ILE A 166 -28.30 5.25 -1.30
N GLY A 167 -27.33 5.46 -0.40
CA GLY A 167 -25.93 5.62 -0.79
C GLY A 167 -25.69 6.78 -1.77
N LEU A 168 -25.17 6.47 -2.97
CA LEU A 168 -24.93 7.40 -4.07
C LEU A 168 -26.12 7.59 -5.02
N THR A 169 -27.21 6.89 -4.78
CA THR A 169 -28.36 6.91 -5.68
C THR A 169 -29.13 8.22 -5.57
N GLU A 170 -29.38 8.86 -6.71
CA GLU A 170 -30.07 10.15 -6.77
C GLU A 170 -31.55 9.96 -7.08
N LEU A 171 -32.41 10.41 -6.17
CA LEU A 171 -33.85 10.25 -6.30
C LEU A 171 -34.46 11.41 -7.11
N ILE A 172 -35.12 11.06 -8.21
CA ILE A 172 -35.86 11.95 -9.10
C ILE A 172 -37.33 11.53 -9.09
N LEU A 173 -38.24 12.45 -8.83
CA LEU A 173 -39.68 12.21 -8.83
C LEU A 173 -40.30 12.80 -10.10
N VAL A 174 -41.14 12.04 -10.79
CA VAL A 174 -41.84 12.48 -12.00
C VAL A 174 -43.34 12.46 -11.75
N ASP A 175 -43.97 13.64 -11.84
CA ASP A 175 -45.40 13.80 -11.62
C ASP A 175 -46.16 13.44 -12.89
N VAL A 176 -47.00 12.41 -12.82
CA VAL A 176 -47.80 12.01 -13.98
C VAL A 176 -49.07 12.84 -14.16
N THR A 177 -49.42 13.71 -13.21
CA THR A 177 -50.63 14.55 -13.30
C THR A 177 -50.45 15.78 -14.18
N ILE A 178 -49.21 16.12 -14.57
CA ILE A 178 -48.91 17.33 -15.33
C ILE A 178 -49.10 17.07 -16.84
N GLU A 179 -50.15 17.65 -17.43
CA GLU A 179 -50.57 17.40 -18.82
C GLU A 179 -49.72 18.10 -19.90
N ASN A 180 -48.73 18.92 -19.54
CA ASN A 180 -47.99 19.70 -20.53
C ASN A 180 -46.77 18.95 -21.08
N ILE A 181 -46.93 18.39 -22.30
CA ILE A 181 -46.01 17.44 -22.93
C ILE A 181 -44.73 18.11 -23.49
N SER A 182 -44.70 19.43 -23.67
CA SER A 182 -43.59 20.08 -24.39
C SER A 182 -42.28 20.18 -23.60
N LEU A 183 -42.33 20.05 -22.27
CA LEU A 183 -41.17 20.14 -21.38
C LEU A 183 -41.19 18.99 -20.38
N LEU A 184 -40.05 18.35 -20.18
CA LEU A 184 -39.91 17.35 -19.13
C LEU A 184 -39.91 18.07 -17.78
N ARG A 185 -40.78 17.61 -16.87
CA ARG A 185 -40.86 18.14 -15.51
C ARG A 185 -40.61 17.03 -14.51
N PHE A 186 -39.68 17.28 -13.60
CA PHE A 186 -39.39 16.37 -12.52
C PHE A 186 -38.92 17.17 -11.30
N GLN A 187 -39.02 16.53 -10.14
CA GLN A 187 -38.56 17.07 -8.88
C GLN A 187 -37.34 16.29 -8.43
N TYR A 188 -36.23 17.00 -8.21
CA TYR A 188 -35.02 16.39 -7.69
C TYR A 188 -35.07 16.40 -6.16
N TYR A 189 -34.94 15.23 -5.53
CA TYR A 189 -34.96 15.13 -4.08
C TYR A 189 -33.63 15.51 -3.46
N ASN A 190 -33.64 16.49 -2.55
CA ASN A 190 -32.48 16.89 -1.80
C ASN A 190 -32.31 15.99 -0.56
N ILE A 191 -31.42 15.00 -0.66
CA ILE A 191 -31.08 14.10 0.47
C ILE A 191 -30.50 14.84 1.69
N TYR A 192 -30.05 16.08 1.50
CA TYR A 192 -29.51 16.94 2.56
C TYR A 192 -30.54 17.95 3.08
N HIS A 193 -31.82 17.80 2.73
CA HIS A 193 -32.88 18.65 3.27
C HIS A 193 -33.17 18.30 4.73
N LYS A 194 -33.31 19.34 5.55
CA LYS A 194 -33.71 19.21 6.96
C LYS A 194 -34.86 20.15 7.24
N ARG A 195 -36.01 19.59 7.65
CA ARG A 195 -37.26 20.35 7.92
C ARG A 195 -37.04 21.50 8.92
N ASN A 196 -36.25 21.26 9.96
CA ASN A 196 -35.93 22.25 10.99
C ASN A 196 -34.40 22.37 11.13
N PRO A 197 -33.73 23.26 10.36
CA PRO A 197 -32.27 23.36 10.38
C PRO A 197 -31.68 23.83 11.72
N GLY A 198 -32.49 24.36 12.64
CA GLY A 198 -32.00 25.00 13.87
C GLY A 198 -31.44 26.40 13.57
N ILE A 199 -30.80 27.05 14.55
CA ILE A 199 -30.30 28.44 14.51
C ILE A 199 -29.20 28.65 13.42
N SER A 200 -28.70 27.58 12.79
CA SER A 200 -27.66 27.71 11.78
C SER A 200 -28.19 28.44 10.54
N ARG A 201 -27.46 29.48 10.09
CA ARG A 201 -27.75 30.32 8.90
C ARG A 201 -27.75 29.55 7.57
N MET A 202 -27.87 28.23 7.58
CA MET A 202 -28.11 27.48 6.36
C MET A 202 -29.46 27.94 5.80
N HIS A 203 -29.41 28.64 4.66
CA HIS A 203 -30.62 29.05 3.95
C HIS A 203 -31.58 27.86 3.86
N ASN A 204 -32.84 28.09 4.26
CA ASN A 204 -33.91 27.10 4.12
C ASN A 204 -33.96 26.65 2.65
N ARG A 205 -33.41 25.47 2.38
CA ARG A 205 -33.41 24.89 1.04
C ARG A 205 -34.60 23.96 0.92
N GLU A 206 -35.23 24.00 -0.24
CA GLU A 206 -36.37 23.16 -0.57
C GLU A 206 -35.98 21.67 -0.49
N ALA A 207 -36.94 20.85 -0.06
CA ALA A 207 -36.78 19.40 -0.05
C ALA A 207 -36.75 18.82 -1.47
N LEU A 208 -37.44 19.51 -2.37
CA LEU A 208 -37.71 19.10 -3.74
C LEU A 208 -37.40 20.29 -4.64
N TYR A 209 -36.47 20.12 -5.57
CA TYR A 209 -36.14 21.13 -6.56
C TYR A 209 -36.93 20.85 -7.83
N ASN A 210 -37.85 21.74 -8.17
CA ASN A 210 -38.60 21.66 -9.42
C ASN A 210 -37.67 21.96 -10.60
N MET A 211 -37.62 21.04 -11.56
CA MET A 211 -36.89 21.21 -12.80
C MET A 211 -37.83 21.14 -14.00
N SER A 212 -37.58 21.98 -15.00
CA SER A 212 -38.31 21.98 -16.27
C SER A 212 -37.33 22.26 -17.39
N CYS A 213 -37.20 21.33 -18.34
CA CYS A 213 -36.17 21.40 -19.36
C CYS A 213 -36.59 20.69 -20.65
N LYS A 214 -35.86 20.97 -21.74
CA LYS A 214 -36.02 20.24 -23.01
C LYS A 214 -35.20 18.95 -22.97
N PRO A 215 -35.67 17.86 -23.59
CA PRO A 215 -34.99 16.55 -23.57
C PRO A 215 -33.47 16.57 -23.80
N PRO A 216 -32.90 17.28 -24.80
CA PRO A 216 -31.46 17.22 -25.07
C PRO A 216 -30.59 17.85 -23.96
N ASP A 217 -31.10 18.85 -23.24
CA ASP A 217 -30.34 19.58 -22.22
C ASP A 217 -30.62 19.07 -20.80
N CYS A 218 -31.73 18.38 -20.60
CA CYS A 218 -32.22 17.99 -19.29
C CYS A 218 -31.20 17.18 -18.49
N PHE A 219 -30.49 16.23 -19.11
CA PHE A 219 -29.59 15.33 -18.37
C PHE A 219 -28.41 16.10 -17.78
N ASN A 220 -27.86 17.04 -18.56
CA ASN A 220 -26.80 17.93 -18.08
C ASN A 220 -27.27 18.79 -16.90
N GLN A 221 -28.51 19.28 -16.94
CA GLN A 221 -29.08 20.02 -15.82
C GLN A 221 -29.25 19.14 -14.57
N VAL A 222 -29.71 17.89 -14.72
CA VAL A 222 -29.80 16.93 -13.61
C VAL A 222 -28.43 16.70 -12.99
N VAL A 223 -27.43 16.44 -13.82
CA VAL A 223 -26.04 16.22 -13.39
C VAL A 223 -25.51 17.44 -12.65
N GLN A 224 -25.71 18.65 -13.17
CA GLN A 224 -25.26 19.89 -12.53
C GLN A 224 -26.00 20.15 -11.21
N LEU A 225 -27.31 19.91 -11.16
CA LEU A 225 -28.07 20.05 -9.93
C LEU A 225 -27.60 19.05 -8.86
N GLY A 226 -27.37 17.79 -9.23
CA GLY A 226 -26.82 16.78 -8.33
C GLY A 226 -25.42 17.13 -7.81
N VAL A 227 -24.55 17.73 -8.63
CA VAL A 227 -23.27 18.29 -8.16
C VAL A 227 -23.49 19.43 -7.16
N ASN A 228 -24.40 20.36 -7.46
CA ASN A 228 -24.68 21.50 -6.59
C ASN A 228 -25.31 21.09 -5.25
N ILE A 229 -26.15 20.06 -5.25
CA ILE A 229 -26.76 19.49 -4.05
C ILE A 229 -25.74 18.69 -3.25
N SER A 230 -24.93 17.84 -3.91
CA SER A 230 -23.92 17.04 -3.24
C SER A 230 -22.83 17.86 -2.52
N ARG A 231 -22.49 19.04 -3.05
CA ARG A 231 -21.63 20.02 -2.36
C ARG A 231 -22.18 20.50 -1.01
N GLN A 232 -23.49 20.41 -0.78
CA GLN A 232 -24.11 20.71 0.52
C GLN A 232 -23.83 19.60 1.54
N GLY A 233 -23.50 18.39 1.08
CA GLY A 233 -23.15 17.25 1.93
C GLY A 233 -22.00 17.54 2.88
N LYS A 234 -21.16 18.55 2.60
CA LYS A 234 -20.09 19.01 3.51
C LYS A 234 -20.59 19.26 4.94
N TYR A 235 -21.82 19.76 5.11
CA TYR A 235 -22.40 20.09 6.42
C TYR A 235 -22.98 18.89 7.18
N PHE A 236 -23.00 17.71 6.55
CA PHE A 236 -23.55 16.47 7.12
C PHE A 236 -22.47 15.47 7.53
N TRP A 237 -21.20 15.89 7.47
CA TRP A 237 -20.07 15.15 8.01
C TRP A 237 -19.85 15.45 9.48
N THR A 238 -19.58 14.40 10.26
CA THR A 238 -19.08 14.49 11.64
C THR A 238 -17.88 13.57 11.81
N MET A 239 -17.18 13.68 12.93
CA MET A 239 -16.24 12.67 13.38
C MET A 239 -16.96 11.48 14.03
N GLU A 240 -16.48 10.27 13.77
CA GLU A 240 -16.93 9.07 14.48
C GLU A 240 -16.55 9.15 15.97
N GLY A 241 -17.52 9.03 16.89
CA GLY A 241 -17.24 9.04 18.34
C GLY A 241 -17.60 10.33 19.09
N THR A 242 -18.07 11.37 18.43
CA THR A 242 -18.61 12.59 19.09
C THR A 242 -19.88 12.34 19.91
N ARG A 243 -20.46 11.12 19.83
CA ARG A 243 -21.51 10.68 20.76
C ARG A 243 -20.98 10.48 22.19
N TYR A 244 -19.68 10.19 22.36
CA TYR A 244 -19.09 9.76 23.64
C TYR A 244 -17.91 10.59 24.13
N LEU A 245 -17.09 11.15 23.23
CA LEU A 245 -16.28 12.31 23.62
C LEU A 245 -17.27 13.31 24.17
N SER A 246 -17.11 13.73 25.43
CA SER A 246 -18.11 14.56 26.09
C SER A 246 -18.37 15.71 25.13
N LYS A 247 -19.61 15.77 24.61
CA LYS A 247 -20.02 16.82 23.69
C LYS A 247 -19.54 18.17 24.26
N ALA A 248 -19.61 18.30 25.58
CA ALA A 248 -19.02 19.35 26.39
C ALA A 248 -17.55 19.70 26.04
N ILE A 249 -16.60 18.76 25.99
CA ILE A 249 -15.20 19.07 25.65
C ILE A 249 -15.09 19.58 24.21
N LEU A 250 -15.77 18.93 23.26
CA LEU A 250 -15.70 19.35 21.86
C LEU A 250 -16.39 20.69 21.64
N PHE A 251 -17.53 20.93 22.29
CA PHE A 251 -18.24 22.21 22.29
C PHE A 251 -17.41 23.29 22.98
N ASP A 252 -16.81 23.04 24.14
CA ASP A 252 -15.94 24.00 24.83
C ASP A 252 -14.71 24.36 23.98
N LEU A 253 -14.09 23.35 23.35
CA LEU A 253 -13.01 23.56 22.38
C LEU A 253 -13.49 24.41 21.20
N VAL A 254 -14.61 24.02 20.57
CA VAL A 254 -15.14 24.72 19.39
C VAL A 254 -15.64 26.12 19.73
N ASP A 255 -16.23 26.35 20.90
CA ASP A 255 -16.69 27.66 21.35
C ASP A 255 -15.49 28.57 21.61
N LYS A 256 -14.42 28.07 22.24
CA LYS A 256 -13.15 28.80 22.41
C LYS A 256 -12.46 29.12 21.08
N ILE A 257 -12.65 28.26 20.07
CA ILE A 257 -12.13 28.42 18.71
C ILE A 257 -13.03 29.36 17.87
N SER A 258 -14.34 29.39 18.12
CA SER A 258 -15.33 30.13 17.32
C SER A 258 -15.21 31.65 17.41
N VAL A 259 -14.49 32.15 18.42
CA VAL A 259 -14.10 33.56 18.52
C VAL A 259 -13.12 33.84 17.37
N HIS A 260 -13.61 34.46 16.30
CA HIS A 260 -12.98 34.66 14.98
C HIS A 260 -11.49 35.08 14.95
N SER A 261 -10.89 35.50 16.07
CA SER A 261 -9.47 35.84 16.19
C SER A 261 -8.57 34.69 16.68
N SER A 262 -9.09 33.64 17.34
CA SER A 262 -8.27 32.59 17.99
C SER A 262 -7.97 31.37 17.10
N LEU A 263 -8.71 31.19 16.00
CA LEU A 263 -8.58 30.07 15.04
C LEU A 263 -7.20 29.93 14.41
N TYR A 264 -6.45 31.04 14.33
CA TYR A 264 -5.10 31.04 13.78
C TYR A 264 -4.01 31.02 14.87
N SER A 265 -4.41 30.96 16.14
CA SER A 265 -3.43 30.88 17.22
C SER A 265 -2.83 29.47 17.29
N ARG A 266 -1.50 29.41 17.23
CA ARG A 266 -0.73 28.18 17.44
C ARG A 266 -1.14 27.45 18.73
N HIS A 267 -1.47 28.20 19.77
CA HIS A 267 -1.89 27.68 21.08
C HIS A 267 -3.20 26.88 21.03
N ALA A 268 -4.17 27.31 20.22
CA ALA A 268 -5.43 26.57 20.09
C ALA A 268 -5.19 25.18 19.47
N TYR A 269 -4.43 25.11 18.38
CA TYR A 269 -4.10 23.82 17.75
C TYR A 269 -3.25 22.94 18.66
N GLN A 270 -2.32 23.52 19.42
CA GLN A 270 -1.54 22.79 20.42
C GLN A 270 -2.46 22.17 21.49
N HIS A 271 -3.38 22.95 22.07
CA HIS A 271 -4.32 22.45 23.08
C HIS A 271 -5.22 21.34 22.51
N ILE A 272 -5.68 21.47 21.24
CA ILE A 272 -6.42 20.39 20.57
C ILE A 272 -5.55 19.14 20.45
N ALA A 273 -4.29 19.28 20.03
CA ALA A 273 -3.37 18.15 19.90
C ALA A 273 -3.10 17.46 21.25
N GLU A 274 -2.99 18.22 22.34
CA GLU A 274 -2.80 17.71 23.70
C GLU A 274 -3.95 16.79 24.15
N VAL A 275 -5.20 17.16 23.85
CA VAL A 275 -6.40 16.41 24.31
C VAL A 275 -6.92 15.37 23.32
N THR A 276 -6.48 15.40 22.06
CA THR A 276 -6.95 14.49 21.00
C THR A 276 -5.88 13.49 20.57
N SER A 277 -6.27 12.45 19.83
CA SER A 277 -5.30 11.64 19.07
C SER A 277 -4.99 12.30 17.72
N PHE A 278 -3.89 11.90 17.05
CA PHE A 278 -3.54 12.47 15.75
C PHE A 278 -4.66 12.34 14.71
N ASN A 279 -5.41 11.24 14.75
CA ASN A 279 -6.56 11.03 13.87
C ASN A 279 -7.71 11.98 14.15
N GLN A 280 -8.00 12.23 15.42
CA GLN A 280 -9.02 13.18 15.83
C GLN A 280 -8.60 14.62 15.53
N PHE A 281 -7.35 14.97 15.81
CA PHE A 281 -6.75 16.25 15.43
C PHE A 281 -6.89 16.51 13.93
N LEU A 282 -6.53 15.53 13.11
CA LEU A 282 -6.67 15.64 11.66
C LEU A 282 -8.12 15.73 11.21
N ALA A 283 -9.02 14.95 11.80
CA ALA A 283 -10.44 15.03 11.49
C ALA A 283 -11.01 16.42 11.84
N ILE A 284 -10.50 17.05 12.91
CA ILE A 284 -10.83 18.44 13.25
C ILE A 284 -10.35 19.41 12.16
N LEU A 285 -9.10 19.25 11.68
CA LEU A 285 -8.56 20.07 10.59
C LEU A 285 -9.36 19.94 9.29
N ILE A 286 -9.76 18.72 8.93
CA ILE A 286 -10.54 18.46 7.71
C ILE A 286 -11.93 19.10 7.81
N LEU A 287 -12.57 19.02 8.98
CA LEU A 287 -13.92 19.51 9.22
C LEU A 287 -13.98 20.96 9.76
N GLN A 288 -12.86 21.68 9.80
CA GLN A 288 -12.80 23.02 10.38
C GLN A 288 -13.83 24.00 9.76
N ASP A 289 -14.05 23.94 8.44
CA ASP A 289 -15.01 24.80 7.74
C ASP A 289 -16.46 24.45 8.07
N VAL A 290 -16.71 23.21 8.53
CA VAL A 290 -18.03 22.72 8.94
C VAL A 290 -18.35 23.22 10.34
N PHE A 291 -17.36 23.24 11.25
CA PHE A 291 -17.56 23.66 12.63
C PHE A 291 -17.90 25.14 12.77
N THR A 292 -17.48 26.00 11.85
CA THR A 292 -17.87 27.43 11.86
C THR A 292 -19.37 27.67 11.72
N HIS A 293 -20.14 26.67 11.27
CA HIS A 293 -21.59 26.75 11.12
C HIS A 293 -22.37 26.14 12.32
N GLY A 294 -21.64 25.68 13.34
CA GLY A 294 -22.15 25.03 14.55
C GLY A 294 -22.59 23.58 14.34
N PHE A 295 -22.57 22.76 15.41
CA PHE A 295 -23.10 21.38 15.39
C PHE A 295 -24.64 21.34 15.42
N SER A 296 -25.32 22.14 14.60
CA SER A 296 -26.79 22.23 14.59
C SER A 296 -27.46 20.94 14.08
N VAL A 297 -26.70 20.05 13.45
CA VAL A 297 -27.18 18.78 12.92
C VAL A 297 -27.21 17.72 14.03
N LYS A 298 -28.40 17.53 14.63
CA LYS A 298 -28.66 16.49 15.64
C LYS A 298 -28.37 15.06 15.15
N THR A 299 -28.38 14.83 13.83
CA THR A 299 -28.22 13.52 13.18
C THR A 299 -27.37 13.63 11.91
N PRO A 300 -26.03 13.53 12.03
CA PRO A 300 -25.16 13.55 10.85
C PRO A 300 -25.37 12.29 10.00
N TYR A 301 -25.29 12.44 8.66
CA TYR A 301 -25.42 11.33 7.71
C TYR A 301 -24.09 10.62 7.46
N HIS A 302 -22.97 11.34 7.59
CA HIS A 302 -21.66 10.81 7.25
C HIS A 302 -20.70 10.95 8.41
N TYR A 303 -19.91 9.90 8.64
CA TYR A 303 -18.89 9.85 9.66
C TYR A 303 -17.53 9.73 9.00
N LEU A 304 -16.62 10.63 9.34
CA LEU A 304 -15.20 10.43 9.11
C LEU A 304 -14.71 9.44 10.16
N ASN A 305 -14.58 8.19 9.75
CA ASN A 305 -14.10 7.11 10.59
C ASN A 305 -12.61 7.31 10.91
N HIS A 306 -12.15 6.64 11.96
CA HIS A 306 -10.73 6.60 12.29
C HIS A 306 -9.91 5.95 11.16
N MET A 307 -8.59 6.17 11.14
CA MET A 307 -7.74 5.46 10.19
C MET A 307 -7.84 3.95 10.43
N LEU A 308 -8.29 3.23 9.39
CA LEU A 308 -8.46 1.80 9.39
C LEU A 308 -7.33 1.14 8.59
N GLN A 309 -6.99 -0.08 8.99
CA GLN A 309 -6.17 -0.97 8.19
C GLN A 309 -7.03 -1.58 7.08
N LEU A 310 -6.56 -1.52 5.84
CA LEU A 310 -7.29 -2.05 4.67
C LEU A 310 -7.73 -3.51 4.84
N GLN A 311 -6.98 -4.33 5.57
CA GLN A 311 -7.34 -5.73 5.81
C GLN A 311 -8.62 -5.94 6.66
N ARG A 312 -9.03 -4.93 7.42
CA ARG A 312 -10.27 -4.94 8.20
C ARG A 312 -11.44 -4.35 7.43
N PHE A 313 -11.15 -3.70 6.32
CA PHE A 313 -12.13 -3.09 5.46
C PHE A 313 -12.80 -4.17 4.60
N ARG A 314 -14.01 -4.58 5.01
CA ARG A 314 -14.88 -5.50 4.27
C ARG A 314 -16.16 -4.83 3.79
N SER A 315 -16.33 -3.53 3.99
CA SER A 315 -17.51 -2.80 3.55
C SER A 315 -17.48 -2.70 2.04
N ARG A 316 -18.40 -3.41 1.38
CA ARG A 316 -18.63 -3.24 -0.06
C ARG A 316 -18.92 -1.78 -0.33
N GLY A 317 -18.23 -1.24 -1.34
CA GLY A 317 -18.52 0.04 -1.95
C GLY A 317 -18.13 1.31 -1.19
N PHE A 318 -17.51 1.22 -0.02
CA PHE A 318 -16.82 2.39 0.54
C PHE A 318 -15.56 2.69 -0.28
N GLY A 319 -15.26 3.97 -0.48
CA GLY A 319 -13.96 4.40 -0.97
C GLY A 319 -12.88 4.18 0.09
N PHE A 320 -11.63 3.97 -0.33
CA PHE A 320 -10.49 3.93 0.58
C PHE A 320 -9.44 4.94 0.16
N VAL A 321 -9.22 5.97 0.99
CA VAL A 321 -8.14 6.93 0.77
C VAL A 321 -6.92 6.45 1.55
N MET A 322 -5.92 5.94 0.81
CA MET A 322 -4.67 5.48 1.39
C MET A 322 -3.87 6.64 1.97
N PHE A 323 -3.35 6.46 3.18
CA PHE A 323 -2.51 7.43 3.88
C PHE A 323 -1.04 7.03 3.82
N ASP A 324 -0.70 5.93 4.49
CA ASP A 324 0.66 5.44 4.60
C ASP A 324 0.69 3.91 4.71
N VAL A 325 1.92 3.38 4.63
CA VAL A 325 2.22 1.97 4.86
C VAL A 325 2.89 1.87 6.21
N GLU A 326 2.21 1.28 7.18
CA GLU A 326 2.82 1.00 8.47
C GLU A 326 3.73 -0.22 8.36
N LYS A 327 5.02 0.00 8.58
CA LYS A 327 6.05 -1.04 8.66
C LYS A 327 6.34 -1.31 10.13
N TYR A 328 6.51 -2.58 10.47
CA TYR A 328 6.92 -3.00 11.80
C TYR A 328 8.35 -3.50 11.78
N SER A 329 8.98 -3.42 12.93
CA SER A 329 10.31 -3.94 13.21
C SER A 329 10.25 -4.52 14.63
N PHE A 330 11.34 -5.12 15.08
CA PHE A 330 11.46 -5.56 16.45
C PHE A 330 12.88 -5.34 16.95
N VAL A 331 13.05 -5.35 18.26
CA VAL A 331 14.34 -5.24 18.93
C VAL A 331 14.49 -6.38 19.94
N SER A 332 15.68 -6.99 19.97
CA SER A 332 16.07 -8.00 20.95
C SER A 332 17.58 -7.98 21.14
N CYS A 333 18.04 -8.45 22.30
CA CYS A 333 19.45 -8.72 22.59
C CYS A 333 19.74 -10.22 22.75
N HIS A 334 18.73 -11.09 22.63
CA HIS A 334 18.90 -12.53 22.75
C HIS A 334 19.99 -13.03 21.81
N GLY A 335 20.95 -13.88 22.17
CA GLY A 335 21.91 -14.44 21.19
C GLY A 335 22.65 -13.45 20.27
N VAL A 336 22.63 -12.14 20.57
CA VAL A 336 23.33 -11.11 19.81
C VAL A 336 24.80 -11.25 20.18
N GLY A 337 25.49 -12.10 19.42
CA GLY A 337 26.92 -12.33 19.56
C GLY A 337 27.73 -11.28 18.80
N GLN A 338 28.94 -11.03 19.27
CA GLN A 338 29.99 -10.45 18.43
C GLN A 338 30.38 -11.54 17.41
N ASN A 339 29.66 -11.58 16.28
CA ASN A 339 29.83 -12.61 15.26
C ASN A 339 31.09 -12.43 14.40
N SER A 340 32.14 -11.79 14.92
CA SER A 340 33.44 -11.84 14.27
C SER A 340 34.22 -13.01 14.86
N GLY A 341 34.09 -14.19 14.22
CA GLY A 341 35.24 -15.09 14.24
C GLY A 341 36.46 -14.28 13.81
N MET A 342 37.60 -14.44 14.47
CA MET A 342 38.80 -13.64 14.20
C MET A 342 39.17 -13.61 12.70
N LEU A 343 38.86 -14.67 11.96
CA LEU A 343 39.02 -14.77 10.51
C LEU A 343 38.01 -13.94 9.71
N ASP A 344 36.77 -13.83 10.18
CA ASP A 344 35.75 -12.99 9.56
C ASP A 344 36.10 -11.52 9.72
N SER A 345 36.61 -11.08 10.88
CA SER A 345 37.10 -9.70 11.05
C SER A 345 38.32 -9.36 10.19
N LEU A 346 39.14 -10.35 9.84
CA LEU A 346 40.29 -10.14 8.95
C LEU A 346 39.86 -10.16 7.47
N SER A 347 38.78 -10.86 7.11
CA SER A 347 38.33 -10.94 5.73
C SER A 347 37.22 -9.93 5.38
N SER A 348 36.47 -9.41 6.37
CA SER A 348 35.36 -8.47 6.23
C SER A 348 35.67 -7.15 5.53
N PRO A 349 36.89 -6.57 5.58
CA PRO A 349 37.18 -5.32 4.88
C PRO A 349 36.93 -5.42 3.37
N PHE A 350 36.95 -6.62 2.80
CA PHE A 350 36.61 -6.88 1.41
C PHE A 350 35.48 -7.91 1.30
N ASP A 351 34.46 -7.60 0.51
CA ASP A 351 33.42 -8.57 0.18
C ASP A 351 33.99 -9.79 -0.56
N ARG A 352 33.28 -10.91 -0.47
CA ARG A 352 33.64 -12.17 -1.16
C ARG A 352 33.90 -11.96 -2.65
N THR A 353 33.16 -11.06 -3.30
CA THR A 353 33.35 -10.72 -4.72
C THR A 353 34.69 -10.04 -4.98
N ILE A 354 35.14 -9.16 -4.09
CA ILE A 354 36.44 -8.47 -4.22
C ILE A 354 37.57 -9.49 -4.04
N TRP A 355 37.47 -10.38 -3.06
CA TRP A 355 38.45 -11.47 -2.88
C TRP A 355 38.54 -12.38 -4.12
N ILE A 356 37.39 -12.81 -4.67
CA ILE A 356 37.37 -13.60 -5.90
C ILE A 356 37.98 -12.82 -7.06
N SER A 357 37.65 -11.54 -7.22
CA SER A 357 38.20 -10.67 -8.26
C SER A 357 39.72 -10.53 -8.12
N MET A 358 40.24 -10.38 -6.91
CA MET A 358 41.68 -10.33 -6.64
C MET A 358 42.37 -11.65 -7.00
N CYS A 359 41.78 -12.79 -6.64
CA CYS A 359 42.29 -14.10 -7.04
C CYS A 359 42.31 -14.25 -8.57
N VAL A 360 41.22 -13.88 -9.26
CA VAL A 360 41.15 -13.94 -10.73
C VAL A 360 42.19 -13.03 -11.38
N ALA A 361 42.36 -11.80 -10.88
CA ALA A 361 43.37 -10.87 -11.38
C ALA A 361 44.79 -11.39 -11.15
N PHE A 362 45.06 -12.00 -10.00
CA PHE A 362 46.33 -12.65 -9.69
C PHE A 362 46.65 -13.76 -10.71
N PHE A 363 45.71 -14.68 -10.94
CA PHE A 363 45.89 -15.75 -11.92
C PHE A 363 46.02 -15.22 -13.35
N ALA A 364 45.29 -14.16 -13.71
CA ALA A 364 45.42 -13.53 -15.02
C ALA A 364 46.84 -12.98 -15.24
N VAL A 365 47.40 -12.26 -14.27
CA VAL A 365 48.77 -11.74 -14.36
C VAL A 365 49.81 -12.86 -14.42
N VAL A 366 49.62 -13.92 -13.63
CA VAL A 366 50.47 -15.12 -13.70
C VAL A 366 50.42 -15.74 -15.11
N LEU A 367 49.23 -15.91 -15.69
CA LEU A 367 49.08 -16.45 -17.04
C LEU A 367 49.70 -15.53 -18.11
N ILE A 368 49.58 -14.22 -17.96
CA ILE A 368 50.23 -13.24 -18.86
C ILE A 368 51.75 -13.39 -18.79
N ILE A 369 52.32 -13.47 -17.60
CA ILE A 369 53.77 -13.63 -17.42
C ILE A 369 54.24 -14.97 -17.99
N ILE A 370 53.50 -16.06 -17.77
CA ILE A 370 53.80 -17.38 -18.36
C ILE A 370 53.77 -17.30 -19.89
N ALA A 371 52.73 -16.71 -20.47
CA ALA A 371 52.56 -16.60 -21.91
C ALA A 371 53.66 -15.77 -22.57
N VAL A 372 54.10 -14.69 -21.92
CA VAL A 372 55.14 -13.80 -22.46
C VAL A 372 56.55 -14.38 -22.22
N HIS A 373 56.80 -15.05 -21.10
CA HIS A 373 58.14 -15.52 -20.75
C HIS A 373 58.49 -16.89 -21.34
N GLY A 374 57.49 -17.71 -21.70
CA GLY A 374 57.71 -19.08 -22.20
C GLY A 374 58.47 -19.99 -21.23
N GLY A 375 58.46 -19.65 -19.93
CA GLY A 375 59.20 -20.34 -18.86
C GLY A 375 58.32 -21.25 -18.00
N TYR A 376 58.94 -21.86 -16.97
CA TYR A 376 58.25 -22.74 -16.02
C TYR A 376 57.21 -21.96 -15.19
N ILE A 377 56.02 -22.55 -15.03
CA ILE A 377 54.87 -22.00 -14.28
C ILE A 377 55.25 -21.61 -12.84
N SER A 378 56.15 -22.39 -12.22
CA SER A 378 56.64 -22.16 -10.85
C SER A 378 57.27 -20.79 -10.67
N ASP A 379 58.04 -20.33 -11.65
CA ASP A 379 58.84 -19.12 -11.54
C ASP A 379 57.96 -17.88 -11.64
N ALA A 380 56.95 -17.92 -12.52
CA ALA A 380 55.95 -16.86 -12.63
C ALA A 380 55.07 -16.77 -11.37
N LEU A 381 54.64 -17.92 -10.82
CA LEU A 381 53.86 -17.95 -9.57
C LEU A 381 54.65 -17.40 -8.39
N LEU A 382 55.89 -17.88 -8.17
CA LEU A 382 56.75 -17.40 -7.09
C LEU A 382 57.05 -15.91 -7.22
N PHE A 383 57.21 -15.42 -8.46
CA PHE A 383 57.44 -14.01 -8.71
C PHE A 383 56.23 -13.13 -8.36
N VAL A 384 55.03 -13.47 -8.88
CA VAL A 384 53.80 -12.69 -8.58
C VAL A 384 53.44 -12.81 -7.11
N TRP A 385 53.69 -13.96 -6.49
CA TRP A 385 53.55 -14.12 -5.04
C TRP A 385 54.53 -13.18 -4.31
N GLY A 386 55.81 -13.24 -4.64
CA GLY A 386 56.84 -12.40 -4.01
C GLY A 386 56.52 -10.90 -4.11
N THR A 387 56.08 -10.42 -5.28
CA THR A 387 55.70 -9.01 -5.47
C THR A 387 54.44 -8.63 -4.70
N SER A 388 53.43 -9.51 -4.64
CA SER A 388 52.18 -9.27 -3.91
C SER A 388 52.39 -9.20 -2.39
N PHE A 389 53.42 -9.86 -1.87
CA PHE A 389 53.83 -9.80 -0.45
C PHE A 389 54.91 -8.74 -0.18
N GLU A 390 55.17 -7.85 -1.13
CA GLU A 390 56.22 -6.83 -1.06
C GLU A 390 57.63 -7.39 -0.74
N ASN A 391 57.88 -8.66 -1.09
CA ASN A 391 59.16 -9.29 -0.83
C ASN A 391 60.19 -8.86 -1.90
N ALA A 392 61.03 -7.89 -1.55
CA ALA A 392 62.05 -7.30 -2.41
C ALA A 392 63.04 -8.32 -3.01
N VAL A 393 63.15 -9.53 -2.43
CA VAL A 393 64.08 -10.59 -2.86
C VAL A 393 63.71 -11.14 -4.26
N SER A 394 62.46 -11.05 -4.72
CA SER A 394 62.09 -11.60 -6.03
C SER A 394 62.54 -10.74 -7.22
N LEU A 395 62.80 -9.43 -7.00
CA LEU A 395 63.13 -8.49 -8.07
C LEU A 395 64.56 -8.69 -8.61
N SER A 396 65.51 -9.00 -7.72
CA SER A 396 66.92 -9.22 -8.07
C SER A 396 67.13 -10.51 -8.87
N PHE A 397 66.35 -11.55 -8.57
CA PHE A 397 66.29 -12.77 -9.37
C PHE A 397 65.78 -12.49 -10.79
N LEU A 398 64.84 -11.56 -10.93
CA LEU A 398 64.30 -11.15 -12.22
C LEU A 398 65.34 -10.39 -13.06
N GLU A 399 66.02 -9.41 -12.45
CA GLU A 399 66.99 -8.56 -13.13
C GLU A 399 68.15 -9.36 -13.74
N THR A 400 68.67 -10.33 -12.99
CA THR A 400 69.76 -11.20 -13.43
C THR A 400 69.36 -12.10 -14.60
N ARG A 401 68.14 -12.62 -14.62
CA ARG A 401 67.68 -13.55 -15.67
C ARG A 401 67.22 -12.83 -16.94
N PHE A 402 66.64 -11.63 -16.83
CA PHE A 402 66.19 -10.84 -18.00
C PHE A 402 67.33 -10.18 -18.78
N ARG A 403 68.44 -9.80 -18.11
CA ARG A 403 69.63 -9.28 -18.81
C ARG A 403 70.23 -10.27 -19.80
N LEU A 404 70.03 -11.57 -19.61
CA LEU A 404 70.66 -12.62 -20.43
C LEU A 404 70.01 -12.85 -21.80
N LYS A 405 68.76 -12.44 -22.04
CA LYS A 405 68.02 -12.83 -23.27
C LYS A 405 67.64 -11.70 -24.23
N GLY A 406 67.95 -10.43 -23.94
CA GLY A 406 67.82 -9.32 -24.92
C GLY A 406 66.41 -9.03 -25.48
N TYR A 407 65.34 -9.64 -24.96
CA TYR A 407 63.97 -9.39 -25.41
C TYR A 407 63.47 -7.99 -25.05
N GLY A 408 62.42 -7.53 -25.74
CA GLY A 408 61.73 -6.27 -25.47
C GLY A 408 61.11 -6.24 -24.08
N ILE A 409 61.90 -5.76 -23.12
CA ILE A 409 61.69 -5.81 -21.67
C ILE A 409 60.59 -4.86 -21.17
N LEU A 410 60.21 -3.85 -21.95
CA LEU A 410 59.36 -2.75 -21.48
C LEU A 410 57.98 -3.19 -20.98
N GLY A 411 57.35 -4.14 -21.68
CA GLY A 411 55.99 -4.60 -21.39
C GLY A 411 55.84 -5.33 -20.08
N ILE A 412 56.71 -6.31 -19.85
CA ILE A 412 56.73 -7.10 -18.61
C ILE A 412 57.01 -6.16 -17.43
N TYR A 413 57.97 -5.24 -17.56
CA TYR A 413 58.26 -4.28 -16.50
C TYR A 413 57.06 -3.37 -16.23
N THR A 414 56.33 -2.95 -17.28
CA THR A 414 55.12 -2.14 -17.10
C THR A 414 54.04 -2.92 -16.37
N VAL A 415 53.76 -4.17 -16.75
CA VAL A 415 52.79 -5.05 -16.08
C VAL A 415 53.18 -5.27 -14.62
N VAL A 416 54.47 -5.51 -14.35
CA VAL A 416 54.98 -5.70 -12.98
C VAL A 416 54.89 -4.43 -12.15
N ILE A 417 55.29 -3.27 -12.69
CA ILE A 417 55.20 -1.99 -11.99
C ILE A 417 53.75 -1.66 -11.66
N VAL A 418 52.85 -1.81 -12.64
CA VAL A 418 51.42 -1.62 -12.43
C VAL A 418 50.90 -2.58 -11.36
N TRP A 419 51.23 -3.87 -11.46
CA TRP A 419 50.79 -4.87 -10.48
C TRP A 419 51.27 -4.53 -9.07
N SER A 420 52.55 -4.15 -8.91
CA SER A 420 53.12 -3.74 -7.63
C SER A 420 52.48 -2.47 -7.07
N ILE A 421 52.14 -1.49 -7.92
CA ILE A 421 51.41 -0.29 -7.48
C ILE A 421 49.96 -0.64 -7.10
N LEU A 422 49.25 -1.38 -7.94
CA LEU A 422 47.85 -1.70 -7.68
C LEU A 422 47.71 -2.60 -6.45
N VAL A 423 48.43 -3.72 -6.40
CA VAL A 423 48.30 -4.72 -5.32
C VAL A 423 49.14 -4.36 -4.12
N GLY A 424 50.41 -4.03 -4.33
CA GLY A 424 51.35 -3.74 -3.24
C GLY A 424 50.97 -2.46 -2.49
N THR A 425 50.71 -1.34 -3.20
CA THR A 425 50.50 -0.06 -2.51
C THR A 425 49.03 0.34 -2.38
N ILE A 426 48.23 0.26 -3.44
CA ILE A 426 46.84 0.76 -3.41
C ILE A 426 45.94 -0.19 -2.62
N THR A 427 45.92 -1.48 -2.98
CA THR A 427 45.06 -2.48 -2.34
C THR A 427 45.40 -2.67 -0.87
N THR A 428 46.68 -2.75 -0.49
CA THR A 428 47.06 -2.91 0.92
C THR A 428 46.69 -1.69 1.76
N ASN A 429 46.87 -0.47 1.24
CA ASN A 429 46.48 0.76 1.94
C ASN A 429 44.95 0.88 2.05
N TRP A 430 44.20 0.43 1.05
CA TRP A 430 42.73 0.32 1.16
C TRP A 430 42.31 -0.71 2.18
N TYR A 431 42.87 -1.90 2.12
CA TYR A 431 42.58 -2.93 3.10
C TYR A 431 42.86 -2.42 4.52
N LYS A 432 44.02 -1.79 4.75
CA LYS A 432 44.34 -1.15 6.05
C LYS A 432 43.32 -0.08 6.43
N THR A 433 42.91 0.78 5.49
CA THR A 433 41.93 1.84 5.76
C THR A 433 40.56 1.26 6.10
N LEU A 434 40.09 0.26 5.36
CA LEU A 434 38.81 -0.41 5.60
C LEU A 434 38.84 -1.23 6.89
N PHE A 435 39.94 -1.93 7.16
CA PHE A 435 40.14 -2.68 8.40
C PHE A 435 40.20 -1.76 9.62
N THR A 436 40.99 -0.68 9.57
CA THR A 436 41.03 0.31 10.67
C THR A 436 39.68 0.99 10.84
N MET A 437 38.94 1.23 9.76
CA MET A 437 37.57 1.74 9.83
C MET A 437 36.65 0.74 10.51
N GLU A 438 36.69 -0.55 10.17
CA GLU A 438 35.90 -1.59 10.85
C GLU A 438 36.31 -1.78 12.32
N MET A 439 37.57 -1.49 12.67
CA MET A 439 38.01 -1.47 14.07
C MET A 439 37.52 -0.24 14.85
N ILE A 440 37.36 0.91 14.19
CA ILE A 440 36.91 2.18 14.81
C ILE A 440 35.37 2.26 14.85
N VAL A 441 34.70 1.84 13.78
CA VAL A 441 33.23 1.78 13.71
C VAL A 441 32.78 0.66 14.64
N PRO A 442 31.81 0.90 15.53
CA PRO A 442 31.36 -0.12 16.47
C PRO A 442 30.93 -1.38 15.71
N MET A 443 31.42 -2.54 16.16
CA MET A 443 31.13 -3.85 15.55
C MET A 443 29.66 -3.94 15.13
N VAL A 444 29.43 -4.37 13.90
CA VAL A 444 28.07 -4.61 13.40
C VAL A 444 27.56 -5.88 14.06
N TYR A 445 26.71 -5.72 15.06
CA TYR A 445 26.05 -6.83 15.72
C TYR A 445 25.02 -7.44 14.77
N LYS A 446 25.19 -8.72 14.45
CA LYS A 446 24.25 -9.49 13.64
C LYS A 446 23.35 -10.30 14.57
N SER A 447 22.04 -10.26 14.33
CA SER A 447 21.12 -11.17 14.99
C SER A 447 21.28 -12.58 14.40
N PRO A 448 21.22 -13.65 15.21
CA PRO A 448 21.26 -15.01 14.71
C PRO A 448 19.94 -15.46 14.05
N TRP A 449 18.87 -14.67 14.21
CA TRP A 449 17.58 -14.92 13.56
C TRP A 449 17.34 -13.93 12.41
N THR A 450 16.63 -14.42 11.41
CA THR A 450 16.02 -13.65 10.32
C THR A 450 14.53 -13.43 10.57
N VAL A 451 13.85 -14.43 11.16
CA VAL A 451 12.42 -14.43 11.50
C VAL A 451 12.31 -14.63 13.00
N LEU A 452 11.57 -13.75 13.68
CA LEU A 452 11.49 -13.77 15.14
C LEU A 452 10.84 -15.06 15.66
N MET A 453 9.83 -15.55 14.93
CA MET A 453 9.08 -16.76 15.27
C MET A 453 9.87 -18.07 15.13
N ASP A 454 11.06 -18.06 14.50
CA ASP A 454 11.91 -19.25 14.41
C ASP A 454 12.66 -19.54 15.73
N VAL A 455 12.72 -18.57 16.65
CA VAL A 455 13.34 -18.76 17.96
C VAL A 455 12.38 -19.48 18.90
N GLU A 456 12.60 -20.78 19.12
CA GLU A 456 11.75 -21.59 19.99
C GLU A 456 11.67 -21.03 21.42
N GLY A 457 10.44 -20.77 21.88
CA GLY A 457 10.16 -20.24 23.22
C GLY A 457 10.33 -18.72 23.34
N ILE A 458 10.43 -17.99 22.22
CA ILE A 458 10.50 -16.54 22.26
C ILE A 458 9.20 -15.90 22.75
N ARG A 459 9.35 -14.92 23.64
CA ARG A 459 8.29 -14.06 24.14
C ARG A 459 8.31 -12.73 23.41
N ILE A 460 7.25 -12.42 22.70
CA ILE A 460 7.10 -11.20 21.91
C ILE A 460 6.22 -10.22 22.67
N LEU A 461 6.80 -9.10 23.07
CA LEU A 461 6.11 -7.95 23.64
C LEU A 461 5.58 -7.10 22.49
N LEU A 462 4.27 -6.90 22.42
CA LEU A 462 3.61 -6.26 21.29
C LEU A 462 2.61 -5.21 21.79
N PRO A 463 2.64 -3.96 21.32
CA PRO A 463 1.74 -2.94 21.82
C PRO A 463 0.31 -3.23 21.37
N PHE A 464 -0.66 -2.87 22.22
CA PHE A 464 -2.08 -3.01 21.90
C PHE A 464 -2.49 -2.34 20.57
N SER A 465 -1.83 -1.23 20.22
CA SER A 465 -2.01 -0.50 18.96
C SER A 465 -1.68 -1.33 17.72
N PHE A 466 -0.82 -2.36 17.83
CA PHE A 466 -0.44 -3.20 16.70
C PHE A 466 -1.64 -3.92 16.08
N VAL A 467 -2.45 -4.54 16.94
CA VAL A 467 -3.62 -5.30 16.51
C VAL A 467 -4.76 -4.34 16.25
N LEU A 468 -5.04 -3.45 17.20
CA LEU A 468 -6.28 -2.70 17.22
C LEU A 468 -6.22 -1.36 16.47
N GLY A 469 -5.02 -0.91 16.12
CA GLY A 469 -4.80 0.40 15.52
C GLY A 469 -5.28 1.52 16.44
N SER A 470 -5.80 2.58 15.84
CA SER A 470 -6.34 3.73 16.57
C SER A 470 -7.72 3.49 17.19
N ALA A 471 -8.34 2.32 16.97
CA ALA A 471 -9.66 2.02 17.54
C ALA A 471 -9.65 1.96 19.08
N LEU A 472 -8.47 1.79 19.69
CA LEU A 472 -8.25 1.78 21.15
C LEU A 472 -7.98 3.15 21.77
N ASP A 473 -8.05 4.25 21.03
CA ASP A 473 -7.96 5.58 21.63
C ASP A 473 -9.03 5.76 22.73
N ARG A 474 -10.13 5.02 22.63
CA ARG A 474 -11.04 4.79 23.75
C ARG A 474 -10.47 3.67 24.60
N LYS A 475 -9.91 3.98 25.77
CA LYS A 475 -9.50 3.00 26.78
C LYS A 475 -10.73 2.16 27.18
N PRO A 476 -10.97 0.99 26.58
CA PRO A 476 -12.07 0.15 26.99
C PRO A 476 -11.71 -0.42 28.37
N HIS A 477 -12.67 -1.03 29.07
CA HIS A 477 -12.32 -1.89 30.20
C HIS A 477 -11.25 -2.91 29.75
N ASP A 478 -10.26 -3.15 30.61
CA ASP A 478 -9.09 -4.00 30.32
C ASP A 478 -9.52 -5.34 29.69
N TYR A 479 -10.59 -5.94 30.20
CA TYR A 479 -11.17 -7.15 29.65
C TYR A 479 -11.40 -7.11 28.13
N PHE A 480 -12.10 -6.09 27.61
CA PHE A 480 -12.34 -5.94 26.18
C PHE A 480 -11.05 -5.67 25.42
N ARG A 481 -10.14 -4.90 26.01
CA ARG A 481 -8.85 -4.56 25.40
C ARG A 481 -8.02 -5.82 25.14
N PHE A 482 -7.88 -6.69 26.13
CA PHE A 482 -7.19 -7.98 26.01
C PHE A 482 -7.94 -8.94 25.08
N LYS A 483 -9.28 -9.05 25.22
CA LYS A 483 -10.13 -9.86 24.35
C LYS A 483 -9.92 -9.50 22.88
N TYR A 484 -10.00 -8.21 22.53
CA TYR A 484 -9.85 -7.76 21.16
C TYR A 484 -8.42 -7.89 20.62
N PHE A 485 -7.41 -7.73 21.48
CA PHE A 485 -6.01 -7.95 21.10
C PHE A 485 -5.79 -9.40 20.69
N TYR A 486 -6.10 -10.35 21.59
CA TYR A 486 -5.92 -11.76 21.33
C TYR A 486 -6.82 -12.29 20.20
N LEU A 487 -8.04 -11.77 20.08
CA LEU A 487 -8.92 -12.13 18.97
C LEU A 487 -8.36 -11.64 17.62
N GLY A 488 -7.63 -10.52 17.60
CA GLY A 488 -6.93 -10.10 16.40
C GLY A 488 -5.68 -10.93 16.10
N ILE A 489 -4.93 -11.38 17.12
CA ILE A 489 -3.86 -12.38 16.96
C ILE A 489 -4.44 -13.69 16.40
N LEU A 490 -5.51 -14.20 16.98
CA LEU A 490 -6.19 -15.42 16.53
C LEU A 490 -6.61 -15.33 15.06
N ARG A 491 -7.23 -14.20 14.66
CA ARG A 491 -7.61 -13.94 13.26
C ARG A 491 -6.39 -13.87 12.33
N HIS A 492 -5.27 -13.31 12.80
CA HIS A 492 -4.02 -13.28 12.03
C HIS A 492 -3.47 -14.69 11.83
N CYS A 493 -3.36 -15.49 12.90
CA CYS A 493 -2.91 -16.87 12.83
C CYS A 493 -3.83 -17.72 11.93
N GLN A 494 -5.15 -17.55 12.00
CA GLN A 494 -6.09 -18.26 11.12
C GLN A 494 -5.82 -17.96 9.64
N ARG A 495 -5.59 -16.69 9.29
CA ARG A 495 -5.23 -16.31 7.91
C ARG A 495 -3.91 -16.91 7.46
N MET A 496 -2.91 -16.94 8.34
CA MET A 496 -1.61 -17.56 8.04
C MET A 496 -1.74 -19.08 7.86
N ARG A 497 -2.57 -19.73 8.68
CA ARG A 497 -2.90 -21.15 8.56
C ARG A 497 -3.57 -21.48 7.22
N ASP A 498 -4.48 -20.62 6.78
CA ASP A 498 -5.28 -20.80 5.56
C ASP A 498 -4.54 -20.29 4.29
N SER A 499 -3.34 -19.73 4.43
CA SER A 499 -2.51 -19.28 3.31
C SER A 499 -1.81 -20.46 2.64
N HIS A 500 -2.06 -20.67 1.34
CA HIS A 500 -1.55 -21.80 0.55
C HIS A 500 -0.20 -21.53 -0.15
N THR A 501 0.56 -20.50 0.24
CA THR A 501 1.83 -20.20 -0.44
C THR A 501 2.93 -21.17 0.02
N GLU A 502 3.57 -21.83 -0.95
CA GLU A 502 4.50 -22.95 -0.74
C GLU A 502 5.69 -22.62 0.18
N ASN A 503 6.17 -21.37 0.19
CA ASN A 503 7.36 -20.96 0.95
C ASN A 503 7.15 -20.85 2.48
N ASN A 504 6.00 -21.27 3.04
CA ASN A 504 5.57 -20.84 4.37
C ASN A 504 5.18 -21.96 5.35
N TYR A 505 5.80 -23.12 5.22
CA TYR A 505 5.55 -24.23 6.14
C TYR A 505 5.77 -23.87 7.63
N ASN A 506 6.86 -23.16 7.94
CA ASN A 506 7.20 -22.75 9.31
C ASN A 506 6.14 -21.80 9.89
N ASP A 507 5.79 -20.73 9.17
CA ASP A 507 4.74 -19.79 9.59
C ASP A 507 3.39 -20.48 9.83
N ARG A 508 3.03 -21.43 8.96
CA ARG A 508 1.78 -22.21 9.11
C ARG A 508 1.83 -23.07 10.37
N LYS A 509 2.95 -23.75 10.63
CA LYS A 509 3.17 -24.57 11.83
C LYS A 509 3.08 -23.70 13.09
N THR A 510 3.77 -22.56 13.10
CA THR A 510 3.72 -21.56 14.17
C THR A 510 2.30 -21.04 14.40
N ALA A 511 1.56 -20.71 13.34
CA ALA A 511 0.19 -20.26 13.44
C ALA A 511 -0.75 -21.33 14.04
N ILE A 512 -0.57 -22.60 13.69
CA ILE A 512 -1.35 -23.71 14.27
C ILE A 512 -1.06 -23.86 15.76
N ASP A 513 0.20 -23.80 16.18
CA ASP A 513 0.58 -23.88 17.60
C ASP A 513 -0.02 -22.71 18.40
N LEU A 514 0.09 -21.48 17.88
CA LEU A 514 -0.48 -20.29 18.50
C LEU A 514 -2.01 -20.37 18.60
N ILE A 515 -2.71 -20.89 17.59
CA ILE A 515 -4.17 -21.12 17.63
C ILE A 515 -4.50 -22.15 18.70
N LYS A 516 -3.77 -23.28 18.75
CA LYS A 516 -4.02 -24.36 19.72
C LYS A 516 -3.90 -23.87 21.17
N ARG A 517 -2.93 -23.01 21.46
CA ARG A 517 -2.75 -22.39 22.78
C ARG A 517 -3.83 -21.35 23.10
N LEU A 518 -4.27 -20.57 22.11
CA LEU A 518 -5.17 -19.43 22.34
C LEU A 518 -6.67 -19.81 22.30
N ALA A 519 -7.04 -20.80 21.49
CA ALA A 519 -8.44 -21.18 21.25
C ALA A 519 -9.23 -21.56 22.53
N PRO A 520 -8.67 -22.30 23.51
CA PRO A 520 -9.38 -22.64 24.74
C PRO A 520 -9.88 -21.42 25.53
N HIS A 521 -9.24 -20.26 25.38
CA HIS A 521 -9.62 -19.03 26.09
C HIS A 521 -10.83 -18.31 25.50
N PHE A 522 -11.33 -18.70 24.32
CA PHE A 522 -12.45 -18.05 23.61
C PHE A 522 -13.71 -18.92 23.49
N TRP A 523 -13.68 -20.16 23.95
CA TRP A 523 -14.77 -21.13 23.79
C TRP A 523 -15.59 -21.30 25.07
N ILE A 524 -16.51 -22.26 25.09
CA ILE A 524 -17.40 -22.52 26.24
C ILE A 524 -16.53 -22.84 27.46
N ASN A 525 -16.57 -22.00 28.50
CA ASN A 525 -15.71 -21.96 29.70
C ASN A 525 -14.33 -21.29 29.54
N GLY A 526 -14.08 -20.58 28.46
CA GLY A 526 -12.86 -19.79 28.27
C GLY A 526 -12.84 -18.49 29.09
N THR A 527 -11.65 -17.91 29.24
CA THR A 527 -11.41 -16.62 29.92
C THR A 527 -12.23 -15.47 29.31
N PHE A 528 -12.52 -15.52 28.01
CA PHE A 528 -13.31 -14.51 27.30
C PHE A 528 -14.71 -15.04 26.98
N SER A 529 -15.73 -14.43 27.58
CA SER A 529 -17.14 -14.66 27.25
C SER A 529 -17.43 -14.30 25.79
N ARG A 530 -18.36 -15.00 25.15
CA ARG A 530 -18.71 -14.74 23.73
C ARG A 530 -19.33 -13.36 23.54
N GLN A 531 -20.32 -13.03 24.36
CA GLN A 531 -21.08 -11.78 24.27
C GLN A 531 -20.26 -10.57 24.74
N GLY A 532 -19.46 -10.74 25.80
CA GLY A 532 -18.88 -9.60 26.53
C GLY A 532 -19.98 -8.84 27.27
N ASP A 533 -20.10 -9.04 28.58
CA ASP A 533 -20.97 -8.21 29.42
C ASP A 533 -20.13 -7.11 30.09
N VAL A 534 -20.73 -5.94 30.33
CA VAL A 534 -20.14 -4.89 31.18
C VAL A 534 -19.89 -5.41 32.59
N ASN A 535 -20.66 -6.42 33.02
CA ASN A 535 -20.49 -7.10 34.30
C ASN A 535 -19.46 -8.24 34.27
N ASP A 536 -18.76 -8.49 33.16
CA ASP A 536 -17.71 -9.50 33.12
C ASP A 536 -16.61 -9.16 34.14
N PRO A 537 -16.08 -10.15 34.88
CA PRO A 537 -15.05 -9.91 35.89
C PRO A 537 -13.80 -9.28 35.27
N PRO A 538 -13.01 -8.53 36.07
CA PRO A 538 -11.75 -7.98 35.60
C PRO A 538 -10.87 -9.10 35.03
N TYR A 539 -10.26 -8.83 33.88
CA TYR A 539 -9.42 -9.81 33.20
C TYR A 539 -8.22 -10.18 34.08
N ASP A 540 -8.09 -11.48 34.36
CA ASP A 540 -6.93 -12.02 35.04
C ASP A 540 -5.73 -12.06 34.09
N LYS A 541 -4.78 -11.14 34.28
CA LYS A 541 -3.55 -11.04 33.50
C LYS A 541 -2.68 -12.30 33.59
N SER A 542 -2.89 -13.15 34.60
CA SER A 542 -2.14 -14.40 34.76
C SER A 542 -2.59 -15.50 33.79
N ALA A 543 -3.86 -15.47 33.34
CA ALA A 543 -4.47 -16.54 32.54
C ALA A 543 -3.76 -16.84 31.22
N LEU A 544 -3.08 -15.84 30.64
CA LEU A 544 -2.33 -15.98 29.38
C LEU A 544 -0.85 -15.65 29.57
N ARG A 545 -0.30 -15.71 30.78
CA ARG A 545 1.11 -15.35 31.05
C ARG A 545 2.10 -16.20 30.24
N ASP A 546 1.76 -17.46 30.00
CA ASP A 546 2.59 -18.44 29.26
C ASP A 546 2.40 -18.37 27.73
N TYR A 547 1.48 -17.52 27.26
CA TYR A 547 1.32 -17.31 25.83
C TYR A 547 2.51 -16.49 25.28
N PRO A 548 3.12 -16.88 24.16
CA PRO A 548 4.35 -16.23 23.69
C PRO A 548 4.16 -14.76 23.29
N ILE A 549 2.96 -14.35 22.85
CA ILE A 549 2.70 -12.96 22.44
C ILE A 549 1.99 -12.21 23.56
N GLN A 550 2.67 -11.24 24.17
CA GLN A 550 2.16 -10.48 25.31
C GLN A 550 1.85 -9.05 24.91
N PRO A 551 0.62 -8.56 25.15
CA PRO A 551 0.31 -7.18 24.90
C PRO A 551 1.03 -6.28 25.91
N ILE A 552 1.49 -5.12 25.45
CA ILE A 552 2.10 -4.09 26.31
C ILE A 552 1.44 -2.72 26.07
N GLU A 553 1.61 -1.84 27.05
CA GLU A 553 1.31 -0.43 26.94
C GLU A 553 2.53 0.38 27.34
N TYR A 554 2.74 1.52 26.68
CA TYR A 554 3.75 2.48 27.11
C TYR A 554 3.12 3.40 28.18
N ASN A 555 2.91 2.84 29.36
CA ASN A 555 2.58 3.58 30.59
C ASN A 555 3.75 3.41 31.58
N GLU A 556 3.72 4.14 32.70
CA GLU A 556 4.82 4.14 33.67
C GLU A 556 5.12 2.75 34.25
N LEU A 557 4.08 1.99 34.59
CA LEU A 557 4.20 0.66 35.18
C LEU A 557 4.71 -0.39 34.19
N ASP A 558 4.11 -0.42 33.00
CA ASP A 558 4.43 -1.42 31.97
C ASP A 558 5.77 -1.12 31.30
N SER A 559 6.14 0.14 31.11
CA SER A 559 7.43 0.51 30.48
C SER A 559 8.61 -0.01 31.29
N TYR A 560 8.55 0.10 32.63
CA TYR A 560 9.56 -0.49 33.52
C TYR A 560 9.62 -2.01 33.37
N GLY A 561 8.46 -2.67 33.30
CA GLY A 561 8.37 -4.11 33.06
C GLY A 561 8.96 -4.54 31.72
N VAL A 562 8.70 -3.80 30.65
CA VAL A 562 9.26 -4.04 29.31
C VAL A 562 10.78 -3.92 29.33
N VAL A 563 11.32 -2.82 29.89
CA VAL A 563 12.76 -2.63 30.00
C VAL A 563 13.38 -3.74 30.85
N LYS A 564 12.78 -4.07 32.00
CA LYS A 564 13.27 -5.16 32.87
C LYS A 564 13.34 -6.50 32.13
N ASN A 565 12.31 -6.85 31.35
CA ASN A 565 12.27 -8.10 30.58
C ASN A 565 13.29 -8.09 29.43
N LEU A 566 13.52 -6.95 28.78
CA LEU A 566 14.51 -6.84 27.72
C LEU A 566 15.94 -6.91 28.26
N LYS A 567 16.19 -6.35 29.45
CA LYS A 567 17.51 -6.35 30.12
C LYS A 567 18.03 -7.74 30.47
N THR A 568 17.18 -8.75 30.56
CA THR A 568 17.66 -10.12 30.87
C THR A 568 18.33 -10.78 29.67
N CYS A 569 18.09 -10.28 28.44
CA CYS A 569 18.53 -10.92 27.18
C CYS A 569 18.17 -12.40 27.05
N ASP A 570 17.14 -12.81 27.79
CA ASP A 570 16.45 -14.07 27.55
C ASP A 570 15.79 -14.03 26.17
N LYS A 571 15.03 -15.07 25.84
CA LYS A 571 14.24 -15.16 24.60
C LYS A 571 13.06 -14.17 24.64
N VAL A 572 13.34 -12.87 24.65
CA VAL A 572 12.36 -11.78 24.68
C VAL A 572 12.67 -10.81 23.55
N ALA A 573 11.63 -10.37 22.87
CA ALA A 573 11.73 -9.34 21.85
C ALA A 573 10.57 -8.38 21.96
N LEU A 574 10.83 -7.11 21.64
CA LEU A 574 9.83 -6.07 21.57
C LEU A 574 9.55 -5.74 20.10
N MET A 575 8.30 -5.83 19.67
CA MET A 575 7.89 -5.53 18.30
C MET A 575 6.97 -4.31 18.27
N ASP A 576 7.24 -3.36 17.37
CA ASP A 576 6.45 -2.13 17.19
C ASP A 576 6.68 -1.54 15.79
N THR A 577 6.16 -0.34 15.49
CA THR A 577 6.42 0.35 14.22
C THR A 577 7.91 0.59 14.05
N LYS A 578 8.39 0.61 12.80
CA LYS A 578 9.82 0.78 12.50
C LYS A 578 10.41 2.03 13.15
N GLU A 579 9.65 3.13 13.16
CA GLU A 579 10.06 4.39 13.78
C GLU A 579 10.13 4.31 15.30
N ASN A 580 9.18 3.60 15.94
CA ASN A 580 9.19 3.40 17.39
C ASN A 580 10.36 2.50 17.81
N ILE A 581 10.61 1.41 17.07
CA ILE A 581 11.72 0.50 17.35
C ILE A 581 13.06 1.20 17.19
N GLU A 582 13.23 2.07 16.20
CA GLU A 582 14.44 2.87 16.06
C GLU A 582 14.68 3.78 17.27
N ALA A 583 13.66 4.54 17.68
CA ALA A 583 13.75 5.38 18.87
C ALA A 583 14.02 4.58 20.16
N ILE A 584 13.37 3.42 20.31
CA ILE A 584 13.55 2.54 21.47
C ILE A 584 14.93 1.89 21.46
N THR A 585 15.43 1.48 20.31
CA THR A 585 16.76 0.84 20.18
C THR A 585 17.86 1.82 20.58
N ASN A 586 17.74 3.09 20.19
CA ASN A 586 18.68 4.14 20.62
C ASN A 586 18.66 4.29 22.15
N PHE A 587 17.46 4.42 22.73
CA PHE A 587 17.29 4.48 24.19
C PHE A 587 17.90 3.27 24.93
N LEU A 588 17.64 2.05 24.44
CA LEU A 588 18.14 0.83 25.07
C LEU A 588 19.67 0.71 25.02
N ASN A 589 20.27 1.10 23.90
CA ASN A 589 21.73 1.05 23.70
C ASN A 589 22.48 2.17 24.45
N ASP A 590 21.84 3.31 24.73
CA ASP A 590 22.45 4.37 25.52
C ASP A 590 22.58 4.05 27.01
N GLN A 591 21.68 3.22 27.53
CA GLN A 591 21.59 2.91 28.96
C GLN A 591 22.46 1.71 29.38
N GLN A 592 22.94 0.90 28.44
CA GLN A 592 23.64 -0.36 28.74
C GLN A 592 24.92 -0.52 27.92
N HIS A 593 26.07 -0.33 28.56
CA HIS A 593 27.36 -0.53 27.91
C HIS A 593 27.69 -2.01 27.61
N GLN A 594 27.08 -2.96 28.33
CA GLN A 594 27.40 -4.39 28.23
C GLN A 594 26.51 -5.18 27.28
N VAL A 595 25.32 -4.66 26.97
CA VAL A 595 24.30 -5.35 26.16
C VAL A 595 24.00 -4.52 24.94
N ARG A 596 24.15 -5.11 23.76
CA ARG A 596 23.74 -4.48 22.50
C ARG A 596 22.38 -5.01 22.07
N TYR A 597 21.46 -4.10 21.87
CA TYR A 597 20.17 -4.38 21.25
C TYR A 597 20.27 -4.16 19.75
N VAL A 598 19.83 -5.16 18.98
CA VAL A 598 19.81 -5.10 17.52
C VAL A 598 18.37 -5.03 17.05
N LYS A 599 18.10 -4.08 16.15
CA LYS A 599 16.83 -4.01 15.44
C LYS A 599 16.84 -5.03 14.29
N GLY A 600 15.81 -5.85 14.21
CA GLY A 600 15.57 -6.72 13.06
C GLY A 600 14.69 -6.02 12.03
N ASP A 601 14.98 -6.19 10.74
CA ASP A 601 14.01 -5.85 9.71
C ASP A 601 12.81 -6.79 9.83
N GLY A 602 11.61 -6.22 9.70
CA GLY A 602 10.35 -6.78 10.18
C GLY A 602 10.18 -8.30 10.03
N ASP A 603 9.68 -8.93 11.10
CA ASP A 603 9.36 -10.37 11.12
C ASP A 603 8.33 -10.72 10.05
N SER A 604 8.73 -11.55 9.08
CA SER A 604 7.92 -11.92 7.93
C SER A 604 6.55 -12.49 8.30
N TYR A 605 6.45 -13.11 9.47
CA TYR A 605 5.20 -13.60 10.04
C TYR A 605 4.16 -12.48 10.25
N PHE A 606 4.61 -11.28 10.63
CA PHE A 606 3.78 -10.13 10.96
C PHE A 606 3.83 -9.00 9.90
N THR A 607 4.91 -8.89 9.13
CA THR A 607 5.17 -7.75 8.22
C THR A 607 5.08 -8.07 6.74
N ASP A 608 5.56 -9.24 6.31
CA ASP A 608 6.10 -9.38 4.94
C ASP A 608 5.04 -9.73 3.89
N ARG A 609 3.79 -10.02 4.29
CA ARG A 609 2.78 -10.48 3.33
C ARG A 609 1.74 -9.45 2.92
N ARG A 610 1.53 -8.42 3.74
CA ARG A 610 0.75 -7.22 3.38
C ARG A 610 1.18 -6.10 4.32
N SER A 611 2.02 -5.20 3.80
CA SER A 611 2.06 -3.79 4.21
C SER A 611 0.71 -3.38 4.79
N LYS A 612 0.66 -3.00 6.06
CA LYS A 612 -0.60 -2.56 6.67
C LYS A 612 -0.90 -1.18 6.08
N TYR A 613 -1.54 -1.18 4.91
CA TYR A 613 -2.06 0.02 4.28
C TYR A 613 -3.07 0.63 5.24
N ARG A 614 -2.74 1.81 5.75
CA ARG A 614 -3.65 2.60 6.57
C ARG A 614 -4.29 3.66 5.72
N GLY A 615 -5.51 4.01 6.07
CA GLY A 615 -6.26 5.00 5.34
C GLY A 615 -7.64 5.19 5.92
N TRP A 616 -8.45 5.98 5.22
CA TRP A 616 -9.82 6.28 5.64
C TRP A 616 -10.80 5.53 4.76
N ALA A 617 -11.72 4.84 5.42
CA ALA A 617 -12.95 4.35 4.82
C ALA A 617 -13.89 5.54 4.59
N ILE A 618 -14.11 5.90 3.33
CA ILE A 618 -14.97 7.01 2.95
C ILE A 618 -16.31 6.45 2.48
N PRO A 619 -17.44 6.79 3.14
CA PRO A 619 -18.75 6.42 2.63
C PRO A 619 -18.94 7.02 1.23
N PRO A 620 -19.52 6.24 0.31
CA PRO A 620 -19.67 6.66 -1.07
C PRO A 620 -20.62 7.86 -1.11
N THR A 621 -20.06 9.03 -1.41
CA THR A 621 -20.77 10.31 -1.43
C THR A 621 -20.37 11.06 -2.70
N ARG A 622 -21.35 11.58 -3.45
CA ARG A 622 -21.07 12.34 -4.66
C ARG A 622 -20.31 13.60 -4.25
N SER A 623 -19.21 13.93 -4.94
CA SER A 623 -18.35 15.07 -4.58
C SER A 623 -18.03 15.12 -3.09
N SER A 624 -17.55 13.98 -2.55
CA SER A 624 -17.24 13.83 -1.13
C SER A 624 -16.25 14.90 -0.65
N TYR A 625 -16.76 15.84 0.14
CA TYR A 625 -15.96 16.92 0.73
C TYR A 625 -14.74 16.39 1.49
N VAL A 626 -14.93 15.35 2.29
CA VAL A 626 -13.86 14.75 3.09
C VAL A 626 -12.85 14.00 2.22
N GLU A 627 -13.30 13.28 1.18
CA GLU A 627 -12.39 12.61 0.25
C GLU A 627 -11.50 13.61 -0.49
N GLU A 628 -12.11 14.69 -1.03
CA GLU A 628 -11.40 15.74 -1.75
C GLU A 628 -10.37 16.43 -0.85
N ARG A 629 -10.75 16.84 0.36
CA ARG A 629 -9.81 17.42 1.32
C ARG A 629 -8.71 16.46 1.73
N LEU A 630 -9.03 15.20 2.03
CA LEU A 630 -8.01 14.21 2.39
C LEU A 630 -7.00 14.02 1.27
N LYS A 631 -7.45 13.92 0.02
CA LYS A 631 -6.60 13.83 -1.16
C LYS A 631 -5.72 15.06 -1.31
N THR A 632 -6.27 16.26 -1.15
CA THR A 632 -5.47 17.50 -1.17
C THR A 632 -4.45 17.51 -0.03
N PHE A 633 -4.81 17.05 1.17
CA PHE A 633 -3.91 17.03 2.32
C PHE A 633 -2.74 16.06 2.11
N THR A 634 -3.00 14.88 1.54
CA THR A 634 -1.97 13.89 1.26
C THR A 634 -1.11 14.31 0.09
N SER A 635 -1.68 14.83 -1.00
CA SER A 635 -0.94 15.21 -2.21
C SER A 635 -0.12 16.50 -2.05
N SER A 636 -0.53 17.42 -1.17
CA SER A 636 0.20 18.68 -0.93
C SER A 636 1.34 18.57 0.09
N GLY A 637 1.46 17.44 0.80
CA GLY A 637 2.43 17.28 1.90
C GLY A 637 2.05 17.98 3.21
N ILE A 638 0.94 18.74 3.25
CA ILE A 638 0.45 19.41 4.47
C ILE A 638 0.16 18.41 5.59
N MET A 639 -0.24 17.18 5.23
CA MET A 639 -0.45 16.09 6.17
C MET A 639 0.82 15.71 6.92
N SER A 640 1.95 15.60 6.21
CA SER A 640 3.26 15.31 6.82
C SER A 640 3.72 16.45 7.71
N HIS A 641 3.47 17.70 7.30
CA HIS A 641 3.73 18.88 8.13
C HIS A 641 2.94 18.82 9.44
N TRP A 642 1.62 18.63 9.39
CA TRP A 642 0.78 18.53 10.58
C TRP A 642 1.14 17.34 11.46
N LYS A 643 1.57 16.21 10.88
CA LYS A 643 2.07 15.05 11.62
C LYS A 643 3.31 15.41 12.42
N SER A 644 4.28 16.10 11.82
CA SER A 644 5.48 16.58 12.51
C SER A 644 5.14 17.58 13.60
N VAL A 645 4.30 18.57 13.31
CA VAL A 645 3.85 19.59 14.28
C VAL A 645 3.12 18.97 15.46
N TYR A 646 2.21 18.03 15.20
CA TYR A 646 1.51 17.30 16.24
C TYR A 646 2.48 16.54 17.15
N TYR A 647 3.48 15.84 16.59
CA TYR A 647 4.45 15.11 17.41
C TYR A 647 5.47 16.02 18.13
N MET A 648 5.66 17.26 17.67
CA MET A 648 6.40 18.26 18.45
C MET A 648 5.60 18.71 19.69
N TRP A 649 4.29 18.92 19.55
CA TRP A 649 3.41 19.32 20.66
C TRP A 649 3.08 18.18 21.61
N LYS A 650 2.90 16.98 21.06
CA LYS A 650 2.57 15.77 21.79
C LYS A 650 3.54 14.65 21.37
N PRO A 651 4.77 14.66 21.91
CA PRO A 651 5.73 13.61 21.68
C PRO A 651 5.16 12.24 22.03
N ARG A 652 5.57 11.21 21.28
CA ARG A 652 5.18 9.84 21.59
C ARG A 652 5.80 9.44 22.92
N LYS A 653 4.97 9.05 23.88
CA LYS A 653 5.42 8.50 25.17
C LYS A 653 5.87 7.05 24.95
N LEU A 654 7.08 6.86 24.46
CA LEU A 654 7.75 5.56 24.34
C LEU A 654 8.53 5.24 25.64
N LEU A 655 9.28 4.13 25.66
CA LEU A 655 10.04 3.70 26.84
C LEU A 655 10.97 4.79 27.40
N GLY A 656 11.67 5.52 26.53
CA GLY A 656 12.59 6.59 26.96
C GLY A 656 11.91 7.76 27.69
N TYR A 657 10.63 8.05 27.38
CA TYR A 657 9.88 9.13 28.04
C TYR A 657 9.70 8.85 29.53
N TYR A 658 9.33 7.62 29.89
CA TYR A 658 9.13 7.23 31.30
C TYR A 658 10.44 7.02 32.06
N ALA A 659 11.56 6.91 31.34
CA ALA A 659 12.89 6.84 31.93
C ALA A 659 13.58 8.22 32.06
N ASN A 660 12.88 9.32 31.77
CA ASN A 660 13.43 10.68 31.73
C ASN A 660 14.68 10.80 30.82
N TRP A 661 14.72 10.04 29.73
CA TRP A 661 15.84 10.06 28.80
C TRP A 661 15.85 11.36 28.00
N THR A 662 16.90 12.17 28.16
CA THR A 662 17.07 13.48 27.50
C THR A 662 17.71 13.38 26.11
N GLY A 663 17.91 12.16 25.60
CA GLY A 663 18.64 11.89 24.36
C GLY A 663 19.97 11.17 24.60
N PRO A 664 20.67 10.82 23.51
CA PRO A 664 21.95 10.12 23.60
C PRO A 664 22.99 10.95 24.36
N ILE A 665 23.60 10.32 25.36
CA ILE A 665 24.59 10.95 26.25
C ILE A 665 25.96 11.02 25.57
N GLY A 666 26.21 10.18 24.55
CA GLY A 666 27.43 10.23 23.74
C GLY A 666 27.32 11.22 22.59
N GLU A 667 28.43 11.88 22.25
CA GLU A 667 28.57 12.54 20.95
C GLU A 667 28.15 11.54 19.88
N ALA A 668 27.18 11.89 19.06
CA ALA A 668 26.82 11.10 17.90
C ALA A 668 28.10 10.99 17.07
N ILE A 669 28.81 9.87 17.20
CA ILE A 669 30.01 9.59 16.42
C ILE A 669 29.52 9.69 14.99
N SER A 670 29.87 10.80 14.34
CA SER A 670 29.44 11.11 12.99
C SER A 670 29.85 9.93 12.15
N GLN A 671 28.87 9.09 11.77
CA GLN A 671 29.06 8.09 10.75
C GLN A 671 29.49 8.88 9.52
N LEU A 672 30.80 8.91 9.26
CA LEU A 672 31.34 9.60 8.12
C LEU A 672 30.62 9.04 6.88
N ASP A 673 30.14 9.91 6.00
CA ASP A 673 29.42 9.50 4.79
C ASP A 673 30.46 8.95 3.78
N PHE A 674 30.85 7.70 3.98
CA PHE A 674 32.05 7.10 3.37
C PHE A 674 31.87 6.65 1.92
N SER A 675 30.65 6.72 1.38
CA SER A 675 30.37 6.38 -0.02
C SER A 675 31.28 7.16 -0.98
N SER A 676 31.65 8.40 -0.65
CA SER A 676 32.48 9.24 -1.53
C SER A 676 33.93 8.72 -1.69
N LYS A 677 34.58 8.24 -0.63
CA LYS A 677 36.00 7.83 -0.67
C LYS A 677 36.20 6.46 -1.33
N VAL A 678 35.28 5.52 -1.09
CA VAL A 678 35.31 4.18 -1.68
C VAL A 678 35.11 4.25 -3.20
N THR A 679 34.18 5.09 -3.65
CA THR A 679 33.91 5.30 -5.08
C THR A 679 35.12 5.87 -5.82
N THR A 680 35.86 6.83 -5.24
CA THR A 680 37.10 7.36 -5.84
C THR A 680 38.13 6.26 -6.05
N GLY A 681 38.23 5.30 -5.13
CA GLY A 681 39.16 4.19 -5.26
C GLY A 681 38.85 3.26 -6.44
N PHE A 682 37.58 2.87 -6.59
CA PHE A 682 37.14 2.07 -7.74
C PHE A 682 37.41 2.76 -9.09
N TYR A 683 37.29 4.09 -9.15
CA TYR A 683 37.66 4.85 -10.35
C TYR A 683 39.15 4.79 -10.66
N VAL A 684 40.02 4.96 -9.66
CA VAL A 684 41.49 4.89 -9.86
C VAL A 684 41.92 3.49 -10.31
N TYR A 685 41.36 2.44 -9.68
CA TYR A 685 41.62 1.06 -10.08
C TYR A 685 41.15 0.78 -11.52
N GLY A 686 39.93 1.20 -11.86
CA GLY A 686 39.38 1.02 -13.21
C GLY A 686 40.20 1.71 -14.30
N ILE A 687 40.67 2.93 -14.04
CA ILE A 687 41.54 3.68 -14.97
C ILE A 687 42.88 2.95 -15.13
N GLY A 688 43.51 2.53 -14.04
CA GLY A 688 44.79 1.82 -14.07
C GLY A 688 44.73 0.49 -14.82
N ALA A 689 43.69 -0.30 -14.59
CA ALA A 689 43.45 -1.54 -15.33
C ALA A 689 43.29 -1.28 -16.84
N THR A 690 42.49 -0.26 -17.20
CA THR A 690 42.25 0.11 -18.61
C THR A 690 43.53 0.50 -19.33
N ILE A 691 44.37 1.35 -18.72
CA ILE A 691 45.66 1.76 -19.28
C ILE A 691 46.56 0.54 -19.51
N SER A 692 46.59 -0.39 -18.55
CA SER A 692 47.44 -1.58 -18.62
C SER A 692 47.01 -2.54 -19.72
N THR A 693 45.70 -2.74 -19.89
CA THR A 693 45.16 -3.52 -21.01
C THR A 693 45.48 -2.87 -22.35
N LEU A 694 45.36 -1.54 -22.47
CA LEU A 694 45.71 -0.82 -23.70
C LEU A 694 47.19 -0.97 -24.06
N VAL A 695 48.11 -0.81 -23.10
CA VAL A 695 49.54 -1.00 -23.33
C VAL A 695 49.83 -2.43 -23.78
N MET A 696 49.25 -3.42 -23.12
CA MET A 696 49.41 -4.83 -23.48
C MET A 696 48.90 -5.12 -24.90
N LEU A 697 47.74 -4.58 -25.28
CA LEU A 697 47.20 -4.72 -26.63
C LEU A 697 48.11 -4.08 -27.69
N VAL A 698 48.64 -2.89 -27.40
CA VAL A 698 49.60 -2.21 -28.29
C VAL A 698 50.85 -3.06 -28.49
N GLU A 699 51.36 -3.68 -27.42
CA GLU A 699 52.53 -4.56 -27.51
C GLU A 699 52.26 -5.86 -28.25
N ILE A 700 51.10 -6.49 -28.05
CA ILE A 700 50.69 -7.67 -28.83
C ILE A 700 50.60 -7.32 -30.31
N VAL A 701 50.00 -6.18 -30.65
CA VAL A 701 49.89 -5.70 -32.04
C VAL A 701 51.28 -5.41 -32.60
N LYS A 702 52.15 -4.74 -31.85
CA LYS A 702 53.54 -4.47 -32.25
C LYS A 702 54.33 -5.76 -32.45
N HIS A 703 54.19 -6.74 -31.57
CA HIS A 703 54.87 -8.02 -31.66
C HIS A 703 54.39 -8.85 -32.85
N LYS A 704 53.07 -8.87 -33.10
CA LYS A 704 52.49 -9.51 -34.28
C LYS A 704 52.96 -8.85 -35.59
N HIS A 705 53.06 -7.52 -35.63
CA HIS A 705 53.60 -6.80 -36.78
C HIS A 705 55.10 -7.02 -36.96
N TYR A 706 55.87 -7.07 -35.87
CA TYR A 706 57.30 -7.33 -35.88
C TYR A 706 57.62 -8.75 -36.39
N LEU A 707 56.89 -9.76 -35.92
CA LEU A 707 56.99 -11.13 -36.44
C LEU A 707 56.64 -11.19 -37.94
N LYS A 708 55.62 -10.45 -38.38
CA LYS A 708 55.26 -10.36 -39.80
C LYS A 708 56.34 -9.65 -40.64
N TYR A 709 57.04 -8.67 -40.04
CA TYR A 709 58.12 -7.93 -40.69
C TYR A 709 59.41 -8.77 -40.78
N ILE A 710 59.77 -9.51 -39.73
CA ILE A 710 60.88 -10.49 -39.76
C ILE A 710 60.60 -11.57 -40.79
N PHE A 711 59.39 -12.15 -40.79
CA PHE A 711 59.03 -13.17 -41.79
C PHE A 711 59.10 -12.63 -43.22
N CYS A 712 58.85 -11.33 -43.42
CA CYS A 712 58.99 -10.66 -44.70
C CYS A 712 60.46 -10.35 -45.06
N LEU A 713 61.29 -10.02 -44.08
CA LEU A 713 62.75 -9.84 -44.22
C LEU A 713 63.45 -11.15 -44.54
N ASP A 714 63.16 -12.24 -43.81
CA ASP A 714 63.68 -13.58 -44.08
C ASP A 714 63.23 -14.06 -45.49
N TYR A 715 61.99 -13.74 -45.89
CA TYR A 715 61.48 -14.04 -47.23
C TYR A 715 62.19 -13.20 -48.32
N LEU A 716 62.50 -11.94 -48.04
CA LEU A 716 63.26 -11.06 -48.94
C LEU A 716 64.72 -11.51 -49.05
N GLU A 717 65.37 -11.86 -47.95
CA GLU A 717 66.75 -12.36 -47.89
C GLU A 717 66.88 -13.69 -48.65
N ALA A 718 65.97 -14.64 -48.42
CA ALA A 718 65.92 -15.89 -49.17
C ALA A 718 65.68 -15.70 -50.68
N ASN A 719 64.92 -14.68 -51.08
CA ASN A 719 64.75 -14.33 -52.49
C ASN A 719 65.95 -13.58 -53.06
N PHE A 720 66.62 -12.74 -52.27
CA PHE A 720 67.83 -12.03 -52.66
C PHE A 720 68.98 -13.01 -52.90
N GLU A 721 69.15 -14.00 -52.02
CA GLU A 721 70.10 -15.10 -52.23
C GLU A 721 69.81 -15.89 -53.51
N LYS A 722 68.53 -16.19 -53.80
CA LYS A 722 68.14 -16.84 -55.08
C LYS A 722 68.43 -15.99 -56.31
N VAL A 723 68.29 -14.66 -56.22
CA VAL A 723 68.61 -13.74 -57.32
C VAL A 723 70.12 -13.64 -57.53
N ILE A 724 70.90 -13.51 -56.45
CA ILE A 724 72.38 -13.55 -56.50
C ILE A 724 72.87 -14.88 -57.09
N SER A 725 72.29 -16.02 -56.68
CA SER A 725 72.65 -17.34 -57.23
C SER A 725 72.30 -17.49 -58.72
N LYS A 726 71.32 -16.74 -59.25
CA LYS A 726 70.96 -16.74 -60.67
C LYS A 726 71.88 -15.83 -61.49
N LEU A 727 72.24 -14.66 -60.96
CA LEU A 727 73.21 -13.74 -61.56
C LEU A 727 74.62 -14.33 -61.63
N SER A 728 75.05 -15.02 -60.56
CA SER A 728 76.33 -15.77 -60.55
C SER A 728 76.40 -16.85 -61.63
N ARG A 729 75.27 -17.45 -62.02
CA ARG A 729 75.17 -18.45 -63.09
C ARG A 729 75.12 -17.87 -64.51
N TYR A 730 74.97 -16.55 -64.65
CA TYR A 730 74.94 -15.86 -65.94
C TYR A 730 76.29 -15.20 -66.29
N VAL A 731 77.19 -15.09 -65.30
CA VAL A 731 78.53 -14.49 -65.42
C VAL A 731 79.63 -15.57 -65.56
N GLN A 732 79.33 -16.82 -65.20
CA GLN A 732 80.06 -18.01 -65.64
C GLN A 732 79.48 -18.51 -66.96
#